data_AF-A0A9J7MGI4-F1
#
_entry.id   AF-A0A9J7MGI4-F1
#
_cell.length_a   1.000
_cell.length_b   1.000
_cell.length_c   1.000
_cell.angle_alpha   90.00
_cell.angle_beta   90.00
_cell.angle_gamma   90.00
#
_symmetry.space_group_name_H-M   'P 1'
#
loop_
_entity.id
_entity.type
_entity.pdbx_description
1 polymer ?
#
loop_
_entity_poly.entity_id
_entity_poly.type
_entity_poly.pdbx_seq_one_letter_code
_entity_poly.pdbx_strand_id
1 'polypeptide(L)'
;MAYIYKVRFDGLCRFTFAMLIRPGNKVPKTSPPVSRRSQTRMPSVVRYSVWTLLVLLGTVSVEGSHFRGATFSWKPIPNDPDLIQCNFRMSWRRSSSEGGSCDQTTISDNRLIGGGNWDTPEGSLPADYYCTDFSVQEDWSQGTNSMNVSMRGNTVTDVSFDGCCWITVQRPNGGTHDPDWNLVSHVDLSVRPDTGRPNSSPISASSAIYRVQISCDTVIRIPWEDPDGDIVKCRYASVFGECGEACDPLPFSVLDEDKCEISYRTSQGSLRPGWYAVALTLEDYPSGSNTIAGSGLSRVPLQFLVDAYTSNNLCNMKPVLTGRTPQDRDRVLVPGGGTYHAVLEAESPNPAVSIAEISTVSPLGMIKSALITTPDNPRRAHVNITWTPTEAQVGQHVFCFLAQDSNRINSDQRCITLVYDGTPDVDECLVNNGGCSHDCVNTDGSYHCMCPVGRLLNPLDNKQCDDVNECAFGPDLCHGNATCINTPGSYICQCNSGYAGNGTVCTNINECAVGTHGCHNNAQCVDLPGSHDCICELGYVGDGRLCTDVNECAEDKGDMCNTNATCVNTPGSYRCDCNHGYKGDGTTCTDIDECATDNGMCEDICINTAGSYMCACSNGLLMLAEDGRGCTFVGASTTCANEYMELALPANKLAIVNTSNLHCDP
;
A
#
# COMPACT_ATOMS: atom_id res chain seq x y z
N MET A 1 98.59 -40.74 9.71
CA MET A 1 97.91 -39.50 9.27
C MET A 1 96.82 -39.94 8.32
N ALA A 2 95.58 -39.91 8.81
CA ALA A 2 94.43 -40.44 8.09
C ALA A 2 93.32 -39.39 8.05
N TYR A 3 92.69 -39.41 6.89
CA TYR A 3 91.59 -38.63 6.34
C TYR A 3 90.34 -38.44 7.22
N ILE A 4 89.45 -37.59 6.67
CA ILE A 4 87.97 -37.67 6.60
C ILE A 4 87.20 -36.53 7.28
N TYR A 5 86.19 -36.10 6.51
CA TYR A 5 85.17 -35.09 6.68
C TYR A 5 84.25 -35.21 7.92
N LYS A 6 83.70 -34.02 8.27
CA LYS A 6 82.33 -33.71 8.73
C LYS A 6 81.96 -33.89 10.22
N VAL A 7 81.30 -32.82 10.72
CA VAL A 7 80.17 -32.73 11.71
C VAL A 7 80.46 -32.23 13.14
N ARG A 8 79.58 -31.27 13.54
CA ARG A 8 79.00 -30.90 14.87
C ARG A 8 79.80 -30.15 15.96
N PHE A 9 79.19 -29.01 16.32
CA PHE A 9 78.72 -28.54 17.63
C PHE A 9 79.44 -28.97 18.91
N ASP A 10 79.90 -27.95 19.64
CA ASP A 10 79.71 -27.67 21.07
C ASP A 10 79.93 -26.14 21.19
N GLY A 11 79.21 -25.30 21.94
CA GLY A 11 78.26 -25.41 23.02
C GLY A 11 78.26 -24.03 23.71
N LEU A 12 77.15 -23.64 24.35
CA LEU A 12 76.89 -22.39 25.10
C LEU A 12 76.42 -21.21 24.20
N CYS A 13 75.21 -20.64 24.32
CA CYS A 13 74.29 -20.55 25.45
C CYS A 13 72.81 -20.44 25.04
N ARG A 14 72.02 -21.28 25.72
CA ARG A 14 70.67 -21.10 26.32
C ARG A 14 69.40 -20.93 25.48
N PHE A 15 68.66 -22.03 25.58
CA PHE A 15 67.27 -22.37 25.37
C PHE A 15 66.34 -21.89 26.53
N THR A 16 65.09 -21.54 26.15
CA THR A 16 63.76 -21.92 26.70
C THR A 16 63.24 -21.70 28.13
N PHE A 17 61.98 -21.22 28.13
CA PHE A 17 60.73 -21.69 28.79
C PHE A 17 60.38 -21.38 30.27
N ALA A 18 59.17 -20.80 30.37
CA ALA A 18 57.99 -21.22 31.14
C ALA A 18 58.00 -21.37 32.69
N MET A 19 57.09 -20.56 33.28
CA MET A 19 56.03 -20.89 34.25
C MET A 19 56.38 -21.24 35.72
N LEU A 20 55.45 -20.87 36.62
CA LEU A 20 55.09 -21.38 37.99
C LEU A 20 55.02 -20.21 39.00
N ILE A 21 54.13 -20.05 40.02
CA ILE A 21 52.91 -20.68 40.59
C ILE A 21 52.23 -19.59 41.49
N ARG A 22 50.90 -19.73 41.74
CA ARG A 22 49.99 -18.92 42.61
C ARG A 22 50.32 -18.97 44.14
N PRO A 23 49.73 -18.14 45.06
CA PRO A 23 48.38 -18.43 45.62
C PRO A 23 47.56 -17.23 46.21
N GLY A 24 46.25 -17.47 46.44
CA GLY A 24 45.38 -16.75 47.39
C GLY A 24 44.27 -15.92 46.74
N ASN A 25 42.99 -15.95 47.14
CA ASN A 25 42.28 -16.69 48.16
C ASN A 25 40.76 -16.63 47.85
N LYS A 26 40.06 -17.74 48.12
CA LYS A 26 38.66 -17.90 48.57
C LYS A 26 37.47 -17.26 47.82
N VAL A 27 36.72 -18.17 47.17
CA VAL A 27 35.24 -18.26 46.96
C VAL A 27 34.54 -18.19 48.35
N PRO A 28 33.27 -17.70 48.55
CA PRO A 28 32.11 -18.27 47.86
C PRO A 28 30.77 -17.49 47.71
N LYS A 29 29.98 -17.95 46.70
CA LYS A 29 28.54 -18.33 46.73
C LYS A 29 27.50 -17.24 47.06
N THR A 30 26.30 -17.15 46.50
CA THR A 30 25.43 -18.07 45.74
C THR A 30 24.21 -17.25 45.29
N SER A 31 23.68 -17.53 44.10
CA SER A 31 22.33 -17.17 43.69
C SER A 31 21.31 -18.25 44.15
N PRO A 32 20.03 -18.15 43.75
CA PRO A 32 18.82 -17.85 44.54
C PRO A 32 18.10 -19.16 45.02
N PRO A 33 16.89 -19.18 45.66
CA PRO A 33 15.61 -19.01 44.94
C PRO A 33 14.35 -18.59 45.76
N VAL A 34 13.33 -18.24 44.98
CA VAL A 34 11.86 -18.35 45.12
C VAL A 34 11.29 -19.21 46.29
N SER A 35 10.29 -18.69 47.03
CA SER A 35 8.86 -19.10 47.01
C SER A 35 8.09 -18.88 48.33
N ARG A 36 6.81 -18.48 48.20
CA ARG A 36 5.61 -18.74 49.06
C ARG A 36 5.73 -18.43 50.57
N ARG A 37 4.78 -17.76 51.22
CA ARG A 37 3.38 -18.19 51.47
C ARG A 37 2.66 -17.11 52.29
N SER A 38 1.32 -17.10 52.19
CA SER A 38 0.27 -16.79 53.20
C SER A 38 0.64 -15.94 54.43
N GLN A 39 -0.16 -15.01 54.94
CA GLN A 39 -1.58 -15.06 55.31
C GLN A 39 -1.79 -13.73 56.07
N THR A 40 -2.86 -12.94 55.93
CA THR A 40 -3.98 -12.86 56.90
C THR A 40 -4.84 -11.64 56.53
N ARG A 41 -6.13 -11.84 56.22
CA ARG A 41 -7.32 -11.45 57.00
C ARG A 41 -7.52 -9.94 57.24
N MET A 42 -8.49 -9.38 56.50
CA MET A 42 -9.38 -8.31 56.97
C MET A 42 -10.84 -8.82 56.86
N PRO A 43 -11.71 -8.62 57.87
CA PRO A 43 -13.15 -8.89 57.79
C PRO A 43 -13.89 -7.59 57.35
N SER A 44 -15.14 -7.50 56.93
CA SER A 44 -16.30 -8.38 56.75
C SER A 44 -17.41 -7.50 56.15
N VAL A 45 -18.16 -7.98 55.15
CA VAL A 45 -19.36 -7.31 54.61
C VAL A 45 -20.54 -8.28 54.67
N VAL A 46 -21.57 -7.84 55.39
CA VAL A 46 -23.02 -8.12 55.27
C VAL A 46 -23.54 -9.50 55.70
N ARG A 47 -24.48 -9.48 56.68
CA ARG A 47 -25.90 -9.85 56.53
C ARG A 47 -26.63 -9.68 57.87
N TYR A 48 -27.35 -8.57 58.02
CA TYR A 48 -28.50 -8.50 58.93
C TYR A 48 -29.75 -8.90 58.14
N SER A 49 -30.44 -9.89 58.66
CA SER A 49 -31.79 -10.28 58.33
C SER A 49 -32.77 -9.47 59.19
N VAL A 50 -33.63 -8.65 58.59
CA VAL A 50 -34.91 -8.24 59.19
C VAL A 50 -35.95 -8.07 58.08
N TRP A 51 -36.92 -8.97 58.09
CA TRP A 51 -38.25 -8.77 57.56
C TRP A 51 -38.99 -7.80 58.48
N THR A 52 -39.35 -6.59 58.02
CA THR A 52 -40.59 -5.90 58.44
C THR A 52 -40.89 -4.70 57.55
N LEU A 53 -41.84 -4.91 56.64
CA LEU A 53 -43.03 -4.08 56.42
C LEU A 53 -42.88 -2.55 56.58
N LEU A 54 -42.52 -1.88 55.48
CA LEU A 54 -43.03 -0.56 55.12
C LEU A 54 -43.25 -0.57 53.61
N VAL A 55 -44.37 -1.20 53.21
CA VAL A 55 -44.99 -0.96 51.89
C VAL A 55 -45.58 0.46 51.96
N LEU A 56 -44.70 1.45 51.86
CA LEU A 56 -45.06 2.77 51.38
C LEU A 56 -45.11 2.63 49.87
N LEU A 57 -46.30 2.89 49.33
CA LEU A 57 -46.61 3.07 47.92
C LEU A 57 -45.44 3.75 47.18
N GLY A 58 -44.58 2.93 46.59
CA GLY A 58 -43.76 3.32 45.46
C GLY A 58 -44.64 3.25 44.23
N THR A 59 -45.63 4.15 44.13
CA THR A 59 -45.92 4.68 42.80
C THR A 59 -44.62 5.31 42.35
N VAL A 60 -43.83 4.55 41.59
CA VAL A 60 -42.82 5.18 40.74
C VAL A 60 -43.66 5.98 39.77
N SER A 61 -43.88 7.25 40.07
CA SER A 61 -44.26 8.19 39.05
C SER A 61 -43.12 8.16 38.05
N VAL A 62 -43.36 7.52 36.91
CA VAL A 62 -42.48 7.66 35.75
C VAL A 62 -42.50 9.16 35.45
N GLU A 63 -41.39 9.87 35.66
CA GLU A 63 -41.28 11.30 35.33
C GLU A 63 -41.58 11.47 33.83
N GLY A 64 -42.72 12.09 33.53
CA GLY A 64 -43.36 12.22 32.21
C GLY A 64 -42.55 13.01 31.17
N SER A 65 -41.51 12.41 30.58
CA SER A 65 -40.87 12.94 29.37
C SER A 65 -40.19 11.81 28.57
N HIS A 66 -40.97 11.11 27.74
CA HIS A 66 -40.48 9.93 27.00
C HIS A 66 -40.76 9.99 25.50
N PHE A 67 -41.92 10.47 25.04
CA PHE A 67 -42.23 10.45 23.61
C PHE A 67 -41.42 11.50 22.83
N ARG A 68 -40.93 11.12 21.64
CA ARG A 68 -40.14 12.00 20.74
C ARG A 68 -40.80 12.16 19.36
N GLY A 69 -41.65 11.23 18.97
CA GLY A 69 -42.34 11.29 17.69
C GLY A 69 -42.72 9.91 17.16
N ALA A 70 -43.61 9.89 16.18
CA ALA A 70 -44.04 8.66 15.53
C ALA A 70 -44.71 8.92 14.18
N THR A 71 -44.85 7.86 13.40
CA THR A 71 -45.70 7.81 12.22
C THR A 71 -46.33 6.43 12.08
N PHE A 72 -47.50 6.38 11.44
CA PHE A 72 -48.25 5.16 11.18
C PHE A 72 -48.70 5.12 9.73
N SER A 73 -48.24 4.11 9.00
CA SER A 73 -48.60 3.85 7.61
C SER A 73 -49.24 2.47 7.48
N TRP A 74 -49.91 2.21 6.38
CA TRP A 74 -50.59 0.95 6.15
C TRP A 74 -50.68 0.62 4.65
N LYS A 75 -50.78 -0.66 4.34
CA LYS A 75 -51.00 -1.15 2.97
C LYS A 75 -51.87 -2.41 2.96
N PRO A 76 -52.67 -2.65 1.91
CA PRO A 76 -53.42 -3.89 1.75
C PRO A 76 -52.46 -5.09 1.56
N ILE A 77 -52.82 -6.25 2.11
CA ILE A 77 -52.05 -7.48 1.88
C ILE A 77 -52.42 -8.07 0.50
N PRO A 78 -51.45 -8.42 -0.34
CA PRO A 78 -51.75 -9.04 -1.64
C PRO A 78 -52.57 -10.32 -1.48
N ASN A 79 -53.65 -10.44 -2.26
CA ASN A 79 -54.57 -11.59 -2.30
C ASN A 79 -55.39 -11.84 -1.03
N ASP A 80 -55.38 -10.93 -0.05
CA ASP A 80 -56.28 -10.99 1.11
C ASP A 80 -57.00 -9.63 1.27
N PRO A 81 -58.26 -9.51 0.82
CA PRO A 81 -58.98 -8.23 0.82
C PRO A 81 -59.41 -7.77 2.23
N ASP A 82 -59.35 -8.66 3.22
CA ASP A 82 -59.78 -8.36 4.59
C ASP A 82 -58.59 -7.99 5.51
N LEU A 83 -57.35 -8.05 5.01
CA LEU A 83 -56.15 -7.76 5.81
C LEU A 83 -55.36 -6.57 5.26
N ILE A 84 -54.92 -5.73 6.20
CA ILE A 84 -53.89 -4.72 5.95
C ILE A 84 -52.64 -5.04 6.78
N GLN A 85 -51.49 -4.64 6.26
CA GLN A 85 -50.27 -4.54 7.05
C GLN A 85 -50.10 -3.10 7.49
N CYS A 86 -50.14 -2.88 8.81
CA CYS A 86 -49.82 -1.62 9.45
C CYS A 86 -48.33 -1.58 9.77
N ASN A 87 -47.66 -0.47 9.45
CA ASN A 87 -46.28 -0.21 9.79
C ASN A 87 -46.21 1.07 10.62
N PHE A 88 -45.70 0.96 11.84
CA PHE A 88 -45.50 2.11 12.69
C PHE A 88 -44.04 2.27 13.07
N ARG A 89 -43.64 3.52 13.21
CA ARG A 89 -42.33 3.95 13.69
C ARG A 89 -42.55 4.85 14.88
N MET A 90 -41.86 4.59 15.98
CA MET A 90 -41.96 5.38 17.19
C MET A 90 -40.58 5.70 17.72
N SER A 91 -40.43 6.88 18.30
CA SER A 91 -39.20 7.34 18.90
C SER A 91 -39.47 7.79 20.32
N TRP A 92 -38.58 7.36 21.20
CA TRP A 92 -38.68 7.57 22.63
C TRP A 92 -37.35 8.07 23.17
N ARG A 93 -37.37 8.65 24.37
CA ARG A 93 -36.16 8.94 25.13
C ARG A 93 -35.38 7.65 25.33
N ARG A 94 -34.06 7.72 25.21
CA ARG A 94 -33.19 6.55 25.38
C ARG A 94 -33.28 6.06 26.84
N SER A 95 -33.95 4.94 27.07
CA SER A 95 -34.06 4.33 28.42
C SER A 95 -32.77 3.59 28.81
N SER A 96 -32.39 3.68 30.09
CA SER A 96 -31.31 2.91 30.73
C SER A 96 -31.83 1.83 31.70
N SER A 97 -33.15 1.62 31.79
CA SER A 97 -33.77 0.64 32.70
C SER A 97 -34.71 -0.34 31.98
N GLU A 98 -35.06 -1.43 32.68
CA GLU A 98 -35.55 -2.73 32.18
C GLU A 98 -36.44 -2.67 30.92
N GLY A 99 -35.89 -3.20 29.82
CA GLY A 99 -36.39 -3.10 28.45
C GLY A 99 -35.26 -3.17 27.41
N GLY A 100 -34.04 -2.79 27.82
CA GLY A 100 -32.82 -2.81 27.00
C GLY A 100 -32.60 -1.49 26.29
N SER A 101 -31.40 -0.91 26.42
CA SER A 101 -31.05 0.30 25.66
C SER A 101 -30.88 -0.05 24.18
N CYS A 102 -31.55 0.69 23.29
CA CYS A 102 -31.35 0.56 21.85
C CYS A 102 -29.89 0.89 21.50
N ASP A 103 -29.17 -0.11 20.99
CA ASP A 103 -27.77 -0.06 20.60
C ASP A 103 -27.53 -0.98 19.37
N GLN A 104 -26.30 -1.01 18.86
CA GLN A 104 -26.00 -1.76 17.64
C GLN A 104 -26.23 -3.27 17.78
N THR A 105 -26.00 -3.82 18.98
CA THR A 105 -26.25 -5.25 19.28
C THR A 105 -27.75 -5.53 19.22
N THR A 106 -28.55 -4.67 19.85
CA THR A 106 -30.01 -4.76 19.89
C THR A 106 -30.64 -4.67 18.49
N ILE A 107 -30.10 -3.81 17.62
CA ILE A 107 -30.50 -3.72 16.21
C ILE A 107 -30.19 -5.04 15.48
N SER A 108 -28.97 -5.56 15.66
CA SER A 108 -28.48 -6.76 14.97
C SER A 108 -29.24 -8.02 15.40
N ASP A 109 -29.60 -8.11 16.68
CA ASP A 109 -30.35 -9.24 17.26
C ASP A 109 -31.87 -9.12 17.02
N ASN A 110 -32.33 -8.07 16.35
CA ASN A 110 -33.75 -7.74 16.18
C ASN A 110 -34.52 -7.82 17.51
N ARG A 111 -34.01 -7.13 18.53
CA ARG A 111 -34.53 -7.22 19.89
C ARG A 111 -35.63 -6.18 20.14
N LEU A 112 -36.70 -6.66 20.77
CA LEU A 112 -37.80 -5.84 21.29
C LEU A 112 -37.29 -4.88 22.39
N ILE A 113 -37.60 -3.59 22.28
CA ILE A 113 -37.16 -2.55 23.23
C ILE A 113 -38.30 -1.80 23.92
N GLY A 114 -39.54 -2.07 23.52
CA GLY A 114 -40.73 -1.55 24.18
C GLY A 114 -41.99 -2.02 23.48
N GLY A 115 -43.12 -1.64 24.05
CA GLY A 115 -44.43 -2.04 23.56
C GLY A 115 -45.53 -1.19 24.17
N GLY A 116 -46.76 -1.54 23.82
CA GLY A 116 -47.98 -0.86 24.20
C GLY A 116 -49.14 -1.55 23.48
N ASN A 117 -50.25 -0.86 23.33
CA ASN A 117 -51.42 -1.41 22.69
C ASN A 117 -51.97 -0.41 21.67
N TRP A 118 -52.12 -0.83 20.42
CA TRP A 118 -52.89 -0.11 19.41
C TRP A 118 -54.36 -0.46 19.56
N ASP A 119 -55.22 0.54 19.53
CA ASP A 119 -56.66 0.36 19.46
C ASP A 119 -57.09 0.24 18.00
N THR A 120 -57.84 -0.83 17.73
CA THR A 120 -58.35 -1.18 16.41
C THR A 120 -59.85 -1.48 16.50
N PRO A 121 -60.55 -1.56 15.37
CA PRO A 121 -62.00 -1.84 15.36
C PRO A 121 -62.35 -3.22 15.93
N GLU A 122 -61.44 -4.18 15.81
CA GLU A 122 -61.62 -5.55 16.28
C GLU A 122 -61.10 -5.77 17.73
N GLY A 123 -60.53 -4.73 18.36
CA GLY A 123 -60.00 -4.78 19.72
C GLY A 123 -58.61 -4.13 19.84
N SER A 124 -57.82 -4.61 20.80
CA SER A 124 -56.49 -4.06 21.10
C SER A 124 -55.39 -4.98 20.58
N LEU A 125 -54.41 -4.44 19.86
CA LEU A 125 -53.27 -5.18 19.30
C LEU A 125 -51.96 -4.78 19.97
N PRO A 126 -51.01 -5.72 20.19
CA PRO A 126 -49.70 -5.38 20.71
C PRO A 126 -48.95 -4.40 19.80
N ALA A 127 -48.47 -3.30 20.38
CA ALA A 127 -47.65 -2.26 19.76
C ALA A 127 -46.16 -2.45 20.04
N ASP A 128 -45.72 -3.70 20.08
CA ASP A 128 -44.33 -4.08 20.27
C ASP A 128 -43.44 -3.42 19.22
N TYR A 129 -42.30 -2.82 19.57
CA TYR A 129 -41.39 -2.21 18.59
C TYR A 129 -39.93 -2.66 18.76
N TYR A 130 -39.31 -2.94 17.60
CA TYR A 130 -37.94 -3.41 17.49
C TYR A 130 -36.99 -2.25 17.24
N CYS A 131 -35.85 -2.24 17.92
CA CYS A 131 -34.84 -1.19 17.81
C CYS A 131 -34.31 -1.09 16.37
N THR A 132 -34.49 0.05 15.72
CA THR A 132 -33.98 0.31 14.37
C THR A 132 -32.91 1.39 14.32
N ASP A 133 -32.93 2.32 15.27
CA ASP A 133 -31.94 3.38 15.34
C ASP A 133 -31.89 4.03 16.71
N PHE A 134 -30.82 4.77 16.97
CA PHE A 134 -30.68 5.55 18.19
C PHE A 134 -29.71 6.71 17.98
N SER A 135 -29.86 7.75 18.80
CA SER A 135 -28.82 8.75 19.02
C SER A 135 -28.51 8.85 20.50
N VAL A 136 -27.24 8.62 20.84
CA VAL A 136 -26.71 8.91 22.19
C VAL A 136 -26.69 10.43 22.40
N GLN A 137 -26.31 11.17 21.36
CA GLN A 137 -26.07 12.61 21.42
C GLN A 137 -27.36 13.40 21.61
N GLU A 138 -28.46 12.91 21.03
CA GLU A 138 -29.78 13.53 21.08
C GLU A 138 -30.75 12.83 22.06
N ASP A 139 -30.28 11.84 22.81
CA ASP A 139 -31.06 11.13 23.84
C ASP A 139 -32.38 10.52 23.33
N TRP A 140 -32.30 9.76 22.23
CA TRP A 140 -33.45 9.04 21.69
C TRP A 140 -33.10 7.64 21.16
N SER A 141 -34.12 6.78 21.17
CA SER A 141 -34.16 5.47 20.51
C SER A 141 -35.40 5.40 19.63
N GLN A 142 -35.24 4.85 18.43
CA GLN A 142 -36.32 4.62 17.48
C GLN A 142 -36.54 3.13 17.31
N GLY A 143 -37.81 2.74 17.22
CA GLY A 143 -38.17 1.41 16.80
C GLY A 143 -39.28 1.41 15.77
N THR A 144 -39.35 0.29 15.05
CA THR A 144 -40.40 0.02 14.07
C THR A 144 -40.98 -1.36 14.31
N ASN A 145 -42.23 -1.54 13.91
CA ASN A 145 -42.81 -2.87 13.77
C ASN A 145 -43.88 -2.84 12.67
N SER A 146 -44.20 -4.03 12.17
CA SER A 146 -45.31 -4.23 11.25
C SER A 146 -46.22 -5.34 11.77
N MET A 147 -47.52 -5.11 11.68
CA MET A 147 -48.53 -6.05 12.14
C MET A 147 -49.67 -6.12 11.14
N ASN A 148 -50.29 -7.30 11.04
CA ASN A 148 -51.44 -7.49 10.18
C ASN A 148 -52.73 -7.24 10.98
N VAL A 149 -53.60 -6.40 10.45
CA VAL A 149 -54.88 -6.02 11.07
C VAL A 149 -56.01 -6.46 10.16
N SER A 150 -57.00 -7.13 10.75
CA SER A 150 -58.21 -7.56 10.05
C SER A 150 -59.24 -6.43 10.03
N MET A 151 -59.87 -6.25 8.88
CA MET A 151 -60.82 -5.16 8.56
C MET A 151 -62.19 -5.71 8.18
N ARG A 152 -62.62 -6.82 8.78
CA ARG A 152 -63.80 -7.56 8.33
C ARG A 152 -65.06 -6.70 8.29
N GLY A 153 -65.60 -6.54 7.09
CA GLY A 153 -66.87 -5.86 6.84
C GLY A 153 -66.83 -4.34 6.92
N ASN A 154 -65.66 -3.72 7.04
CA ASN A 154 -65.52 -2.26 7.05
C ASN A 154 -64.46 -1.80 6.04
N THR A 155 -64.88 -0.98 5.06
CA THR A 155 -63.95 -0.39 4.09
C THR A 155 -63.26 0.85 4.61
N VAL A 156 -63.76 1.47 5.68
CA VAL A 156 -63.21 2.73 6.24
C VAL A 156 -63.14 2.66 7.76
N THR A 157 -61.97 2.86 8.34
CA THR A 157 -61.80 2.82 9.79
C THR A 157 -60.61 3.60 10.31
N ASP A 158 -60.59 3.85 11.62
CA ASP A 158 -59.46 4.44 12.31
C ASP A 158 -58.68 3.37 13.10
N VAL A 159 -57.35 3.50 13.10
CA VAL A 159 -56.43 2.78 14.00
C VAL A 159 -55.72 3.83 14.84
N SER A 160 -55.73 3.66 16.16
CA SER A 160 -55.26 4.69 17.08
C SER A 160 -54.29 4.18 18.14
N PHE A 161 -53.41 5.07 18.58
CA PHE A 161 -52.61 4.89 19.79
C PHE A 161 -52.58 6.20 20.54
N ASP A 162 -53.01 6.18 21.80
CA ASP A 162 -52.87 7.27 22.74
C ASP A 162 -51.86 6.96 23.83
N GLY A 163 -51.25 8.00 24.37
CA GLY A 163 -50.36 7.87 25.50
C GLY A 163 -50.06 9.20 26.17
N CYS A 164 -49.41 9.11 27.33
CA CYS A 164 -48.85 10.23 28.07
C CYS A 164 -47.32 10.14 28.09
N CYS A 165 -46.54 11.18 28.43
CA CYS A 165 -46.65 12.57 27.96
C CYS A 165 -45.46 12.84 27.01
N TRP A 166 -45.59 13.84 26.14
CA TRP A 166 -44.44 14.46 25.47
C TRP A 166 -43.41 14.97 26.49
N ILE A 167 -42.21 15.34 26.02
CA ILE A 167 -41.35 16.25 26.80
C ILE A 167 -42.05 17.61 26.97
N THR A 168 -41.66 18.37 28.00
CA THR A 168 -42.05 19.77 28.14
C THR A 168 -41.74 20.59 26.89
N VAL A 169 -42.79 21.05 26.22
CA VAL A 169 -42.70 21.87 25.00
C VAL A 169 -43.20 23.29 25.22
N GLN A 170 -42.67 24.20 24.40
CA GLN A 170 -43.06 25.60 24.32
C GLN A 170 -44.44 25.75 23.68
N ARG A 171 -45.27 26.64 24.23
CA ARG A 171 -46.53 27.05 23.60
C ARG A 171 -46.32 28.25 22.66
N PRO A 172 -47.06 28.38 21.55
CA PRO A 172 -46.99 29.55 20.67
C PRO A 172 -47.24 30.87 21.41
N ASN A 173 -48.17 30.86 22.36
CA ASN A 173 -48.56 32.04 23.15
C ASN A 173 -47.69 32.28 24.39
N GLY A 174 -46.61 31.51 24.56
CA GLY A 174 -45.72 31.56 25.71
C GLY A 174 -46.10 30.60 26.84
N GLY A 175 -45.11 30.24 27.65
CA GLY A 175 -45.20 29.19 28.67
C GLY A 175 -44.85 27.80 28.12
N THR A 176 -44.91 26.80 29.00
CA THR A 176 -44.61 25.40 28.68
C THR A 176 -45.73 24.48 29.14
N HIS A 177 -45.84 23.32 28.52
CA HIS A 177 -46.71 22.23 28.97
C HIS A 177 -46.16 20.88 28.49
N ASP A 178 -46.64 19.80 29.10
CA ASP A 178 -46.33 18.42 28.72
C ASP A 178 -47.58 17.86 28.01
N PRO A 179 -47.73 18.06 26.69
CA PRO A 179 -48.95 17.65 26.00
C PRO A 179 -49.15 16.13 26.07
N ASP A 180 -50.41 15.73 26.11
CA ASP A 180 -50.79 14.36 25.76
C ASP A 180 -50.65 14.16 24.25
N TRP A 181 -50.42 12.92 23.84
CA TRP A 181 -50.25 12.58 22.43
C TRP A 181 -51.24 11.51 22.02
N ASN A 182 -51.70 11.62 20.77
CA ASN A 182 -52.63 10.69 20.15
C ASN A 182 -52.28 10.58 18.66
N LEU A 183 -52.21 9.36 18.16
CA LEU A 183 -51.90 9.04 16.77
C LEU A 183 -53.07 8.24 16.20
N VAL A 184 -53.97 8.89 15.48
CA VAL A 184 -55.02 8.24 14.71
C VAL A 184 -54.63 8.21 13.24
N SER A 185 -54.60 7.03 12.64
CA SER A 185 -54.52 6.86 11.19
C SER A 185 -55.86 6.45 10.62
N HIS A 186 -56.27 7.17 9.58
CA HIS A 186 -57.46 6.84 8.81
C HIS A 186 -57.11 5.86 7.71
N VAL A 187 -57.78 4.71 7.72
CA VAL A 187 -57.65 3.64 6.74
C VAL A 187 -58.89 3.63 5.86
N ASP A 188 -58.71 3.79 4.55
CA ASP A 188 -59.77 3.66 3.55
C ASP A 188 -59.36 2.66 2.46
N LEU A 189 -59.94 1.46 2.49
CA LEU A 189 -59.72 0.37 1.54
C LEU A 189 -60.68 0.42 0.35
N SER A 190 -61.41 1.52 0.17
CA SER A 190 -62.27 1.70 -1.00
C SER A 190 -61.48 1.45 -2.29
N VAL A 191 -62.04 0.62 -3.16
CA VAL A 191 -61.39 0.32 -4.45
C VAL A 191 -61.36 1.60 -5.27
N ARG A 192 -60.15 1.98 -5.69
CA ARG A 192 -59.93 3.20 -6.41
C ARG A 192 -60.51 3.12 -7.83
N PRO A 193 -61.23 4.15 -8.30
CA PRO A 193 -61.82 4.15 -9.64
C PRO A 193 -60.79 4.18 -10.78
N ASP A 194 -59.59 4.72 -10.54
CA ASP A 194 -58.55 4.95 -11.55
C ASP A 194 -57.67 3.72 -11.77
N THR A 195 -57.32 2.98 -10.71
CA THR A 195 -56.46 1.79 -10.77
C THR A 195 -57.22 0.47 -10.65
N GLY A 196 -58.45 0.49 -10.13
CA GLY A 196 -59.23 -0.70 -9.80
C GLY A 196 -58.62 -1.54 -8.65
N ARG A 197 -57.69 -0.96 -7.89
CA ARG A 197 -57.03 -1.60 -6.73
C ARG A 197 -57.46 -0.90 -5.43
N PRO A 198 -57.39 -1.57 -4.27
CA PRO A 198 -57.52 -0.90 -2.98
C PRO A 198 -56.43 0.17 -2.80
N ASN A 199 -56.74 1.24 -2.06
CA ASN A 199 -55.80 2.29 -1.72
C ASN A 199 -54.66 1.78 -0.82
N SER A 200 -53.50 2.45 -0.82
CA SER A 200 -52.50 2.34 0.24
C SER A 200 -52.25 3.68 0.90
N SER A 201 -51.51 3.71 2.02
CA SER A 201 -51.09 4.96 2.62
C SER A 201 -49.69 5.35 2.15
N PRO A 202 -49.36 6.66 2.17
CA PRO A 202 -47.99 7.12 2.05
C PRO A 202 -47.16 6.61 3.24
N ILE A 203 -45.86 6.54 3.03
CA ILE A 203 -44.86 6.14 4.03
C ILE A 203 -43.93 7.32 4.33
N SER A 204 -43.52 7.47 5.59
CA SER A 204 -42.59 8.52 6.00
C SER A 204 -41.44 7.99 6.83
N ALA A 205 -40.25 8.56 6.60
CA ALA A 205 -39.06 8.36 7.43
C ALA A 205 -38.58 9.64 8.10
N SER A 206 -39.55 10.41 8.60
CA SER A 206 -39.27 11.62 9.36
C SER A 206 -38.36 11.35 10.56
N SER A 207 -37.43 12.28 10.79
CA SER A 207 -36.62 12.29 12.00
C SER A 207 -37.49 12.50 13.23
N ALA A 208 -37.08 11.91 14.35
CA ALA A 208 -37.70 12.17 15.64
C ALA A 208 -37.48 13.63 16.11
N ILE A 209 -36.32 14.20 15.76
CA ILE A 209 -35.90 15.54 16.16
C ILE A 209 -35.38 16.30 14.94
N TYR A 210 -35.92 17.50 14.72
CA TYR A 210 -35.39 18.50 13.81
C TYR A 210 -34.79 19.66 14.60
N ARG A 211 -33.57 20.08 14.24
CA ARG A 211 -32.87 21.18 14.92
C ARG A 211 -33.06 22.47 14.15
N VAL A 212 -33.50 23.53 14.83
CA VAL A 212 -33.66 24.86 14.25
C VAL A 212 -32.82 25.86 15.04
N GLN A 213 -31.80 26.41 14.37
CA GLN A 213 -31.05 27.53 14.92
C GLN A 213 -31.92 28.79 14.82
N ILE A 214 -32.29 29.38 15.96
CA ILE A 214 -33.29 30.47 15.99
C ILE A 214 -32.85 31.77 15.27
N SER A 215 -31.56 31.88 14.93
CA SER A 215 -30.98 32.99 14.19
C SER A 215 -30.85 32.73 12.68
N CYS A 216 -31.32 31.58 12.19
CA CYS A 216 -31.17 31.15 10.81
C CYS A 216 -32.51 30.71 10.20
N ASP A 217 -32.77 31.18 8.98
CA ASP A 217 -33.84 30.63 8.16
C ASP A 217 -33.60 29.14 7.92
N THR A 218 -34.63 28.32 8.16
CA THR A 218 -34.53 26.87 8.11
C THR A 218 -35.73 26.31 7.37
N VAL A 219 -35.49 25.30 6.53
CA VAL A 219 -36.55 24.53 5.87
C VAL A 219 -36.49 23.10 6.39
N ILE A 220 -37.52 22.69 7.12
CA ILE A 220 -37.70 21.30 7.55
C ILE A 220 -38.43 20.59 6.41
N ARG A 221 -37.76 19.62 5.79
CA ARG A 221 -38.35 18.79 4.74
C ARG A 221 -38.84 17.50 5.35
N ILE A 222 -40.12 17.21 5.18
CA ILE A 222 -40.71 15.96 5.64
C ILE A 222 -40.54 14.91 4.55
N PRO A 223 -39.80 13.83 4.80
CA PRO A 223 -39.63 12.79 3.80
C PRO A 223 -40.89 11.94 3.73
N TRP A 224 -41.39 11.76 2.52
CA TRP A 224 -42.51 10.88 2.23
C TRP A 224 -42.29 10.20 0.89
N GLU A 225 -42.86 9.02 0.73
CA GLU A 225 -42.99 8.30 -0.53
C GLU A 225 -44.40 7.73 -0.57
N ASP A 226 -44.99 7.67 -1.75
CA ASP A 226 -46.28 7.05 -1.96
C ASP A 226 -46.14 5.76 -2.79
N PRO A 227 -46.46 4.58 -2.22
CA PRO A 227 -46.25 3.31 -2.90
C PRO A 227 -47.05 3.13 -4.20
N ASP A 228 -48.23 3.73 -4.30
CA ASP A 228 -49.15 3.65 -5.44
C ASP A 228 -49.11 4.85 -6.39
N GLY A 229 -48.33 5.88 -6.06
CA GLY A 229 -47.99 7.00 -6.94
C GLY A 229 -48.99 8.16 -6.91
N ASP A 230 -49.75 8.25 -5.83
CA ASP A 230 -50.77 9.26 -5.60
C ASP A 230 -50.18 10.61 -5.18
N ILE A 231 -51.00 11.64 -5.24
CA ILE A 231 -50.60 12.97 -4.82
C ILE A 231 -50.67 13.02 -3.31
N VAL A 232 -49.52 13.15 -2.66
CA VAL A 232 -49.46 13.37 -1.21
C VAL A 232 -49.41 14.87 -0.93
N LYS A 233 -50.23 15.32 0.01
CA LYS A 233 -50.13 16.66 0.60
C LYS A 233 -50.01 16.58 2.10
N CYS A 234 -49.35 17.57 2.70
CA CYS A 234 -49.28 17.69 4.14
C CYS A 234 -50.10 18.86 4.64
N ARG A 235 -50.71 18.69 5.81
CA ARG A 235 -51.28 19.79 6.59
C ARG A 235 -50.88 19.68 8.05
N TYR A 236 -51.01 20.78 8.78
CA TYR A 236 -50.99 20.70 10.24
C TYR A 236 -52.19 19.88 10.72
N ALA A 237 -51.92 18.96 11.65
CA ALA A 237 -52.97 18.22 12.33
C ALA A 237 -53.81 19.21 13.15
N SER A 238 -55.14 19.09 13.06
CA SER A 238 -56.07 20.11 13.60
C SER A 238 -57.11 19.55 14.55
N VAL A 239 -57.16 18.23 14.71
CA VAL A 239 -58.10 17.53 15.58
C VAL A 239 -57.35 16.68 16.60
N PHE A 240 -57.89 16.57 17.81
CA PHE A 240 -57.26 15.87 18.93
C PHE A 240 -56.81 14.43 18.58
N GLY A 241 -57.54 13.73 17.70
CA GLY A 241 -57.15 12.39 17.24
C GLY A 241 -55.81 12.35 16.47
N GLU A 242 -55.46 13.43 15.76
CA GLU A 242 -54.27 13.46 14.91
C GLU A 242 -53.05 14.07 15.62
N CYS A 243 -53.27 14.96 16.61
CA CYS A 243 -52.23 15.74 17.27
C CYS A 243 -52.21 15.67 18.80
N GLY A 244 -53.19 15.02 19.44
CA GLY A 244 -53.38 15.12 20.88
C GLY A 244 -53.52 16.59 21.31
N GLU A 245 -52.65 17.04 22.20
CA GLU A 245 -52.56 18.45 22.60
C GLU A 245 -51.49 19.26 21.84
N ALA A 246 -50.80 18.66 20.86
CA ALA A 246 -49.73 19.26 20.06
C ALA A 246 -50.21 19.79 18.68
N CYS A 247 -51.44 20.31 18.60
CA CYS A 247 -52.07 20.74 17.34
C CYS A 247 -51.62 22.12 16.84
N ASP A 248 -50.85 22.84 17.64
CA ASP A 248 -50.40 24.18 17.31
C ASP A 248 -49.33 24.16 16.19
N PRO A 249 -49.46 24.99 15.14
CA PRO A 249 -48.41 25.16 14.15
C PRO A 249 -47.10 25.69 14.77
N LEU A 250 -45.97 25.33 14.17
CA LEU A 250 -44.68 25.87 14.58
C LEU A 250 -44.67 27.40 14.36
N PRO A 251 -44.41 28.23 15.40
CA PRO A 251 -44.49 29.68 15.25
C PRO A 251 -43.51 30.25 14.22
N PHE A 252 -43.89 31.34 13.55
CA PHE A 252 -43.06 32.03 12.54
C PHE A 252 -42.62 31.12 11.38
N SER A 253 -43.43 30.12 11.07
CA SER A 253 -43.20 29.20 9.98
C SER A 253 -44.42 29.11 9.06
N VAL A 254 -44.16 28.68 7.82
CA VAL A 254 -45.19 28.45 6.80
C VAL A 254 -45.00 27.04 6.26
N LEU A 255 -46.08 26.27 6.19
CA LEU A 255 -46.10 24.95 5.57
C LEU A 255 -46.42 25.09 4.08
N ASP A 256 -45.54 24.58 3.23
CA ASP A 256 -45.82 24.29 1.82
C ASP A 256 -46.47 22.90 1.78
N GLU A 257 -47.80 22.86 1.61
CA GLU A 257 -48.60 21.62 1.68
C GLU A 257 -48.26 20.65 0.54
N ASP A 258 -47.90 21.15 -0.63
CA ASP A 258 -47.59 20.33 -1.81
C ASP A 258 -46.20 19.69 -1.73
N LYS A 259 -45.26 20.33 -1.01
CA LYS A 259 -43.90 19.80 -0.81
C LYS A 259 -43.68 19.15 0.54
N CYS A 260 -44.62 19.32 1.47
CA CYS A 260 -44.44 18.96 2.87
C CYS A 260 -43.19 19.61 3.49
N GLU A 261 -43.03 20.92 3.29
CA GLU A 261 -41.88 21.69 3.79
C GLU A 261 -42.31 22.80 4.75
N ILE A 262 -41.78 22.77 5.98
CA ILE A 262 -41.99 23.83 6.96
C ILE A 262 -40.84 24.83 6.85
N SER A 263 -41.14 26.04 6.38
CA SER A 263 -40.18 27.13 6.24
C SER A 263 -40.25 28.07 7.45
N TYR A 264 -39.28 27.98 8.35
CA TYR A 264 -39.08 28.95 9.42
C TYR A 264 -38.30 30.17 8.90
N ARG A 265 -38.82 31.37 9.14
CA ARG A 265 -38.24 32.64 8.66
C ARG A 265 -37.98 33.59 9.82
N THR A 266 -36.71 33.95 9.99
CA THR A 266 -36.28 34.93 11.01
C THR A 266 -36.89 36.31 10.81
N SER A 267 -37.29 36.64 9.57
CA SER A 267 -38.00 37.88 9.24
C SER A 267 -39.43 37.95 9.78
N GLN A 268 -40.06 36.81 10.08
CA GLN A 268 -41.41 36.74 10.65
C GLN A 268 -41.40 36.76 12.18
N GLY A 269 -40.27 36.40 12.80
CA GLY A 269 -40.06 36.40 14.24
C GLY A 269 -38.99 35.40 14.66
N SER A 270 -38.76 35.30 15.97
CA SER A 270 -37.79 34.35 16.52
C SER A 270 -38.45 33.38 17.51
N LEU A 271 -38.18 32.09 17.33
CA LEU A 271 -38.59 31.05 18.26
C LEU A 271 -37.93 31.27 19.63
N ARG A 272 -38.64 30.89 20.70
CA ARG A 272 -38.03 30.83 22.03
C ARG A 272 -37.18 29.57 22.10
N PRO A 273 -35.98 29.62 22.71
CA PRO A 273 -35.17 28.42 22.89
C PRO A 273 -35.95 27.35 23.67
N GLY A 274 -35.96 26.12 23.18
CA GLY A 274 -36.67 25.01 23.78
C GLY A 274 -37.26 24.05 22.75
N TRP A 275 -38.05 23.11 23.26
CA TRP A 275 -38.68 22.08 22.46
C TRP A 275 -40.05 22.52 21.95
N TYR A 276 -40.37 22.19 20.72
CA TYR A 276 -41.72 22.32 20.15
C TYR A 276 -42.16 20.95 19.65
N ALA A 277 -43.41 20.57 19.92
CA ALA A 277 -44.02 19.40 19.29
C ALA A 277 -44.70 19.87 18.00
N VAL A 278 -44.50 19.12 16.92
CA VAL A 278 -45.14 19.39 15.62
C VAL A 278 -45.89 18.15 15.21
N ALA A 279 -47.17 18.33 14.87
CA ALA A 279 -48.02 17.28 14.35
C ALA A 279 -48.53 17.65 12.95
N LEU A 280 -48.28 16.76 12.00
CA LEU A 280 -48.73 16.84 10.62
C LEU A 280 -49.60 15.63 10.28
N THR A 281 -50.42 15.80 9.24
CA THR A 281 -51.14 14.73 8.59
C THR A 281 -50.69 14.67 7.13
N LEU A 282 -50.14 13.54 6.72
CA LEU A 282 -49.88 13.19 5.34
C LEU A 282 -51.18 12.65 4.74
N GLU A 283 -51.70 13.34 3.74
CA GLU A 283 -52.97 13.04 3.11
C GLU A 283 -52.75 12.58 1.68
N ASP A 284 -53.44 11.50 1.34
CA ASP A 284 -53.29 10.79 0.09
C ASP A 284 -54.49 11.02 -0.84
N TYR A 285 -54.20 11.45 -2.07
CA TYR A 285 -55.19 11.85 -3.05
C TYR A 285 -55.00 11.10 -4.37
N PRO A 286 -55.93 10.19 -4.73
CA PRO A 286 -55.86 9.47 -6.00
C PRO A 286 -56.03 10.40 -7.19
N SER A 287 -55.59 9.94 -8.36
CA SER A 287 -55.56 10.75 -9.56
C SER A 287 -56.96 11.28 -9.94
N GLY A 288 -57.07 12.58 -10.18
CA GLY A 288 -58.33 13.23 -10.55
C GLY A 288 -59.30 13.49 -9.39
N SER A 289 -58.91 13.19 -8.14
CA SER A 289 -59.68 13.58 -6.95
C SER A 289 -59.48 15.06 -6.57
N ASN A 290 -60.41 15.61 -5.79
CA ASN A 290 -60.23 16.94 -5.21
C ASN A 290 -59.21 16.87 -4.07
N THR A 291 -58.22 17.75 -4.08
CA THR A 291 -57.17 17.79 -3.05
C THR A 291 -57.52 18.75 -1.91
N ILE A 292 -58.73 18.65 -1.36
CA ILE A 292 -59.18 19.51 -0.25
C ILE A 292 -58.64 18.93 1.06
N ALA A 293 -57.94 19.73 1.86
CA ALA A 293 -57.44 19.33 3.18
C ALA A 293 -58.52 18.59 4.00
N GLY A 294 -58.18 17.43 4.53
CA GLY A 294 -59.09 16.56 5.30
C GLY A 294 -59.90 15.56 4.47
N SER A 295 -59.82 15.61 3.13
CA SER A 295 -60.59 14.71 2.25
C SER A 295 -59.77 13.61 1.57
N GLY A 296 -58.48 13.49 1.91
CA GLY A 296 -57.64 12.39 1.43
C GLY A 296 -58.18 11.03 1.87
N LEU A 297 -58.01 10.01 1.03
CA LEU A 297 -58.45 8.64 1.31
C LEU A 297 -57.69 8.07 2.52
N SER A 298 -56.36 8.21 2.51
CA SER A 298 -55.51 7.87 3.65
C SER A 298 -55.11 9.14 4.39
N ARG A 299 -55.11 9.07 5.73
CA ARG A 299 -54.55 10.12 6.60
C ARG A 299 -53.54 9.49 7.55
N VAL A 300 -52.27 9.76 7.29
CA VAL A 300 -51.12 9.22 8.03
C VAL A 300 -50.66 10.27 9.03
N PRO A 301 -50.77 10.01 10.35
CA PRO A 301 -50.28 10.92 11.35
C PRO A 301 -48.75 10.90 11.35
N LEU A 302 -48.17 12.09 11.50
CA LEU A 302 -46.74 12.26 11.68
C LEU A 302 -46.49 13.29 12.78
N GLN A 303 -45.78 12.86 13.82
CA GLN A 303 -45.43 13.72 14.95
C GLN A 303 -43.93 13.67 15.22
N PHE A 304 -43.31 14.81 15.51
CA PHE A 304 -41.89 14.93 15.81
C PHE A 304 -41.59 16.15 16.68
N LEU A 305 -40.38 16.22 17.22
CA LEU A 305 -39.89 17.38 17.97
C LEU A 305 -39.07 18.33 17.10
N VAL A 306 -39.17 19.62 17.42
CA VAL A 306 -38.25 20.66 16.98
C VAL A 306 -37.45 21.17 18.18
N ASP A 307 -36.13 21.01 18.14
CA ASP A 307 -35.18 21.61 19.08
C ASP A 307 -34.79 23.01 18.57
N ALA A 308 -35.42 24.05 19.13
CA ALA A 308 -35.07 25.44 18.84
C ALA A 308 -33.93 25.88 19.76
N TYR A 309 -32.74 26.12 19.20
CA TYR A 309 -31.53 26.38 19.97
C TYR A 309 -30.83 27.68 19.57
N THR A 310 -30.06 28.23 20.51
CA THR A 310 -29.20 29.39 20.29
C THR A 310 -27.80 28.95 19.89
N SER A 311 -27.22 29.62 18.89
CA SER A 311 -25.85 29.42 18.48
C SER A 311 -25.24 30.72 17.97
N ASN A 312 -23.95 30.91 18.26
CA ASN A 312 -23.15 32.04 17.76
C ASN A 312 -22.50 31.73 16.40
N ASN A 313 -22.66 30.50 15.89
CA ASN A 313 -22.10 30.10 14.60
C ASN A 313 -22.92 30.67 13.44
N LEU A 314 -22.23 31.00 12.34
CA LEU A 314 -22.85 31.43 11.09
C LEU A 314 -23.69 30.31 10.48
N CYS A 315 -24.85 30.68 9.91
CA CYS A 315 -25.83 29.74 9.34
C CYS A 315 -25.29 28.86 8.19
N ASN A 316 -24.19 29.27 7.54
CA ASN A 316 -23.59 28.56 6.42
C ASN A 316 -22.46 27.60 6.83
N MET A 317 -22.12 27.50 8.12
CA MET A 317 -21.08 26.60 8.63
C MET A 317 -21.64 25.24 9.10
N LYS A 318 -22.58 24.67 8.35
CA LYS A 318 -23.15 23.35 8.65
C LYS A 318 -22.38 22.23 7.95
N PRO A 319 -22.33 21.01 8.51
CA PRO A 319 -21.75 19.85 7.83
C PRO A 319 -22.41 19.56 6.49
N VAL A 320 -21.67 18.94 5.58
CA VAL A 320 -22.15 18.58 4.23
C VAL A 320 -21.90 17.10 3.96
N LEU A 321 -22.93 16.40 3.48
CA LEU A 321 -22.83 15.03 2.99
C LEU A 321 -22.10 15.01 1.64
N THR A 322 -21.05 14.21 1.50
CA THR A 322 -20.15 14.23 0.34
C THR A 322 -20.71 13.43 -0.85
N GLY A 323 -19.96 13.37 -1.96
CA GLY A 323 -20.35 12.64 -3.17
C GLY A 323 -20.31 11.11 -3.06
N ARG A 324 -19.70 10.56 -2.01
CA ARG A 324 -19.74 9.11 -1.72
C ARG A 324 -21.07 8.68 -1.11
N THR A 325 -21.79 9.63 -0.53
CA THR A 325 -23.12 9.45 0.05
C THR A 325 -24.17 9.46 -1.06
N PRO A 326 -25.19 8.57 -1.01
CA PRO A 326 -26.32 8.63 -1.92
C PRO A 326 -26.94 10.04 -2.00
N GLN A 327 -27.44 10.39 -3.18
CA GLN A 327 -28.06 11.69 -3.42
C GLN A 327 -29.49 11.69 -2.90
N ASP A 328 -29.97 12.90 -2.57
CA ASP A 328 -31.34 13.07 -2.12
C ASP A 328 -32.30 12.63 -3.23
N ARG A 329 -33.33 11.85 -2.86
CA ARG A 329 -34.35 11.27 -3.73
C ARG A 329 -33.85 10.18 -4.68
N ASP A 330 -32.66 9.61 -4.45
CA ASP A 330 -32.26 8.40 -5.16
C ASP A 330 -33.25 7.27 -4.89
N ARG A 331 -33.53 6.47 -5.93
CA ARG A 331 -34.39 5.29 -5.84
C ARG A 331 -33.58 4.05 -6.21
N VAL A 332 -33.36 3.18 -5.24
CA VAL A 332 -32.47 2.02 -5.34
C VAL A 332 -33.29 0.74 -5.31
N LEU A 333 -33.16 -0.07 -6.36
CA LEU A 333 -33.73 -1.41 -6.40
C LEU A 333 -32.81 -2.37 -5.63
N VAL A 334 -33.37 -3.07 -4.66
CA VAL A 334 -32.74 -4.19 -3.95
C VAL A 334 -33.48 -5.45 -4.43
N PRO A 335 -32.90 -6.24 -5.34
CA PRO A 335 -33.53 -7.47 -5.82
C PRO A 335 -33.64 -8.48 -4.69
N GLY A 336 -34.50 -9.50 -4.82
CA GLY A 336 -34.68 -10.45 -3.72
C GLY A 336 -33.44 -11.30 -3.42
N GLY A 337 -33.21 -11.54 -2.12
CA GLY A 337 -31.92 -12.00 -1.59
C GLY A 337 -30.87 -10.89 -1.43
N GLY A 338 -31.02 -9.77 -2.16
CA GLY A 338 -30.13 -8.61 -2.19
C GLY A 338 -29.70 -8.08 -0.82
N THR A 339 -28.43 -7.67 -0.71
CA THR A 339 -27.99 -6.78 0.38
C THR A 339 -27.64 -5.40 -0.17
N TYR A 340 -28.29 -4.38 0.36
CA TYR A 340 -27.96 -2.98 0.08
C TYR A 340 -26.71 -2.57 0.86
N HIS A 341 -25.75 -1.96 0.18
CA HIS A 341 -24.52 -1.41 0.77
C HIS A 341 -24.36 0.07 0.40
N ALA A 342 -24.01 0.90 1.38
CA ALA A 342 -23.68 2.30 1.14
C ALA A 342 -22.64 2.85 2.12
N VAL A 343 -21.96 3.91 1.71
CA VAL A 343 -21.10 4.71 2.59
C VAL A 343 -21.76 6.07 2.78
N LEU A 344 -22.06 6.45 4.01
CA LEU A 344 -22.51 7.80 4.33
C LEU A 344 -21.31 8.57 4.87
N GLU A 345 -20.82 9.53 4.09
CA GLU A 345 -19.66 10.36 4.41
C GLU A 345 -20.09 11.84 4.55
N ALA A 346 -19.55 12.50 5.56
CA ALA A 346 -19.78 13.92 5.82
C ALA A 346 -18.48 14.65 6.10
N GLU A 347 -18.46 15.95 5.76
CA GLU A 347 -17.35 16.85 6.04
C GLU A 347 -17.88 18.19 6.57
N SER A 348 -17.28 18.69 7.65
CA SER A 348 -17.59 20.02 8.17
C SER A 348 -16.73 21.09 7.50
N PRO A 349 -17.33 22.21 7.04
CA PRO A 349 -16.58 23.36 6.53
C PRO A 349 -15.83 24.11 7.63
N ASN A 350 -16.20 23.92 8.90
CA ASN A 350 -15.51 24.54 10.03
C ASN A 350 -14.31 23.67 10.45
N PRO A 351 -13.06 24.16 10.33
CA PRO A 351 -11.88 23.35 10.65
C PRO A 351 -11.69 23.10 12.15
N ALA A 352 -12.42 23.82 13.02
CA ALA A 352 -12.33 23.68 14.47
C ALA A 352 -13.27 22.61 15.07
N VAL A 353 -14.09 21.95 14.25
CA VAL A 353 -15.06 20.95 14.70
C VAL A 353 -14.80 19.60 14.05
N SER A 354 -15.33 18.56 14.70
CA SER A 354 -15.35 17.20 14.16
C SER A 354 -16.78 16.79 13.84
N ILE A 355 -16.95 15.80 12.96
CA ILE A 355 -18.25 15.13 12.81
C ILE A 355 -18.46 14.28 14.06
N ALA A 356 -19.55 14.53 14.80
CA ALA A 356 -19.88 13.85 16.03
C ALA A 356 -20.77 12.62 15.79
N GLU A 357 -21.68 12.69 14.82
CA GLU A 357 -22.62 11.63 14.51
C GLU A 357 -23.10 11.70 13.05
N ILE A 358 -23.40 10.54 12.45
CA ILE A 358 -24.24 10.44 11.26
C ILE A 358 -25.51 9.71 11.69
N SER A 359 -26.58 10.48 11.82
CA SER A 359 -27.89 9.99 12.27
C SER A 359 -28.68 9.47 11.07
N THR A 360 -29.47 8.44 11.31
CA THR A 360 -30.21 7.70 10.29
C THR A 360 -31.65 7.49 10.76
N VAL A 361 -32.55 7.31 9.80
CA VAL A 361 -33.92 6.83 10.03
C VAL A 361 -34.06 5.58 9.20
N SER A 362 -33.75 4.45 9.85
CA SER A 362 -33.46 3.20 9.19
C SER A 362 -34.70 2.28 9.11
N PRO A 363 -34.87 1.48 8.03
CA PRO A 363 -35.80 0.36 8.04
C PRO A 363 -35.31 -0.75 8.99
N LEU A 364 -36.21 -1.67 9.34
CA LEU A 364 -35.91 -2.80 10.23
C LEU A 364 -34.73 -3.64 9.69
N GLY A 365 -33.80 -4.00 10.57
CA GLY A 365 -32.64 -4.85 10.25
C GLY A 365 -31.48 -4.13 9.56
N MET A 366 -31.55 -2.82 9.31
CA MET A 366 -30.44 -2.07 8.74
C MET A 366 -29.34 -1.85 9.79
N ILE A 367 -28.10 -2.17 9.41
CA ILE A 367 -26.92 -2.11 10.26
C ILE A 367 -26.08 -0.90 9.85
N LYS A 368 -25.70 -0.09 10.85
CA LYS A 368 -24.82 1.07 10.73
C LYS A 368 -23.53 0.79 11.48
N SER A 369 -22.38 0.97 10.83
CA SER A 369 -21.09 0.85 11.51
C SER A 369 -20.89 1.95 12.55
N ALA A 370 -19.94 1.77 13.47
CA ALA A 370 -19.44 2.88 14.26
C ALA A 370 -18.90 4.00 13.35
N LEU A 371 -18.90 5.24 13.85
CA LEU A 371 -18.37 6.40 13.14
C LEU A 371 -16.87 6.23 12.90
N ILE A 372 -16.46 6.21 11.63
CA ILE A 372 -15.07 6.09 11.20
C ILE A 372 -14.53 7.47 10.86
N THR A 373 -13.62 7.98 11.69
CA THR A 373 -12.96 9.27 11.48
C THR A 373 -11.64 9.07 10.75
N THR A 374 -11.26 10.04 9.89
CA THR A 374 -9.92 10.05 9.29
C THR A 374 -8.92 10.62 10.30
N PRO A 375 -7.87 9.87 10.71
CA PRO A 375 -6.93 10.30 11.77
C PRO A 375 -6.30 11.68 11.53
N ASP A 376 -5.98 11.99 10.27
CA ASP A 376 -5.35 13.26 9.87
C ASP A 376 -6.37 14.38 9.59
N ASN A 377 -7.67 14.08 9.59
CA ASN A 377 -8.73 15.05 9.31
C ASN A 377 -10.01 14.75 10.11
N PRO A 378 -10.13 15.21 11.37
CA PRO A 378 -11.29 14.90 12.22
C PRO A 378 -12.60 15.58 11.76
N ARG A 379 -12.51 16.54 10.82
CA ARG A 379 -13.68 17.22 10.24
C ARG A 379 -14.41 16.35 9.21
N ARG A 380 -13.84 15.22 8.82
CA ARG A 380 -14.40 14.26 7.87
C ARG A 380 -14.57 12.90 8.56
N ALA A 381 -15.75 12.32 8.41
CA ALA A 381 -16.07 11.00 8.94
C ALA A 381 -17.06 10.28 8.04
N HIS A 382 -17.13 8.96 8.17
CA HIS A 382 -18.10 8.15 7.46
C HIS A 382 -18.61 6.98 8.30
N VAL A 383 -19.76 6.42 7.89
CA VAL A 383 -20.29 5.14 8.36
C VAL A 383 -20.59 4.25 7.15
N ASN A 384 -20.49 2.94 7.35
CA ASN A 384 -20.92 1.95 6.39
C ASN A 384 -22.32 1.45 6.76
N ILE A 385 -23.19 1.35 5.77
CA ILE A 385 -24.57 0.88 5.89
C ILE A 385 -24.69 -0.45 5.17
N THR A 386 -25.33 -1.41 5.82
CA THR A 386 -25.71 -2.69 5.22
C THR A 386 -27.15 -3.02 5.56
N TRP A 387 -27.95 -3.43 4.59
CA TRP A 387 -29.34 -3.82 4.81
C TRP A 387 -29.72 -5.02 3.95
N THR A 388 -30.09 -6.11 4.60
CA THR A 388 -30.56 -7.35 3.97
C THR A 388 -32.05 -7.51 4.28
N PRO A 389 -32.96 -7.07 3.39
CA PRO A 389 -34.40 -7.21 3.58
C PRO A 389 -34.87 -8.66 3.66
N THR A 390 -35.93 -8.87 4.43
CA THR A 390 -36.67 -10.14 4.50
C THR A 390 -37.90 -10.13 3.59
N GLU A 391 -38.53 -11.29 3.34
CA GLU A 391 -39.80 -11.38 2.60
C GLU A 391 -40.91 -10.50 3.17
N ALA A 392 -40.92 -10.27 4.49
CA ALA A 392 -41.89 -9.38 5.13
C ALA A 392 -41.71 -7.89 4.75
N GLN A 393 -40.55 -7.55 4.19
CA GLN A 393 -40.16 -6.19 3.82
C GLN A 393 -40.29 -5.93 2.31
N VAL A 394 -41.08 -6.72 1.57
CA VAL A 394 -41.37 -6.43 0.15
C VAL A 394 -42.10 -5.09 0.03
N GLY A 395 -41.62 -4.25 -0.90
CA GLY A 395 -42.14 -2.91 -1.17
C GLY A 395 -41.10 -1.80 -1.00
N GLN A 396 -41.59 -0.58 -0.82
CA GLN A 396 -40.78 0.63 -0.73
C GLN A 396 -40.45 0.96 0.73
N HIS A 397 -39.23 1.42 0.98
CA HIS A 397 -38.74 1.87 2.29
C HIS A 397 -37.99 3.18 2.13
N VAL A 398 -38.38 4.19 2.90
CA VAL A 398 -37.64 5.46 2.91
C VAL A 398 -36.51 5.37 3.94
N PHE A 399 -35.29 5.64 3.50
CA PHE A 399 -34.08 5.68 4.33
C PHE A 399 -33.51 7.10 4.33
N CYS A 400 -33.52 7.75 5.49
CA CYS A 400 -33.04 9.12 5.64
C CYS A 400 -31.78 9.19 6.50
N PHE A 401 -30.96 10.20 6.26
CA PHE A 401 -29.74 10.43 7.04
C PHE A 401 -29.30 11.90 7.03
N LEU A 402 -28.59 12.29 8.09
CA LEU A 402 -27.98 13.60 8.26
C LEU A 402 -26.72 13.49 9.10
N ALA A 403 -25.81 14.46 8.98
CA ALA A 403 -24.60 14.54 9.80
C ALA A 403 -24.75 15.63 10.86
N GLN A 404 -24.21 15.39 12.05
CA GLN A 404 -24.09 16.37 13.13
C GLN A 404 -22.63 16.58 13.50
N ASP A 405 -22.23 17.84 13.71
CA ASP A 405 -20.89 18.17 14.21
C ASP A 405 -20.80 18.24 15.74
N SER A 406 -19.58 18.41 16.25
CA SER A 406 -19.32 18.56 17.69
C SER A 406 -19.94 19.80 18.34
N ASN A 407 -20.45 20.75 17.54
CA ASN A 407 -21.21 21.91 18.00
C ASN A 407 -22.72 21.72 17.91
N ARG A 408 -23.19 20.50 17.59
CA ARG A 408 -24.61 20.13 17.43
C ARG A 408 -25.31 20.84 16.27
N ILE A 409 -24.57 21.19 15.21
CA ILE A 409 -25.14 21.69 13.96
C ILE A 409 -25.37 20.52 13.01
N ASN A 410 -26.58 20.43 12.46
CA ASN A 410 -26.96 19.39 11.51
C ASN A 410 -26.72 19.84 10.07
N SER A 411 -26.34 18.89 9.22
CA SER A 411 -26.39 19.04 7.75
C SER A 411 -27.84 19.12 7.28
N ASP A 412 -28.02 19.43 5.99
CA ASP A 412 -29.27 19.09 5.33
C ASP A 412 -29.47 17.56 5.37
N GLN A 413 -30.72 17.15 5.62
CA GLN A 413 -31.11 15.74 5.54
C GLN A 413 -31.18 15.32 4.08
N ARG A 414 -30.76 14.08 3.80
CA ARG A 414 -31.04 13.39 2.53
C ARG A 414 -31.85 12.14 2.81
N CYS A 415 -32.72 11.80 1.88
CA CYS A 415 -33.52 10.59 1.93
C CYS A 415 -33.49 9.87 0.59
N ILE A 416 -33.45 8.54 0.63
CA ILE A 416 -33.52 7.68 -0.55
C ILE A 416 -34.65 6.67 -0.39
N THR A 417 -35.15 6.16 -1.50
CA THR A 417 -36.18 5.12 -1.53
C THR A 417 -35.55 3.79 -1.91
N LEU A 418 -35.50 2.86 -0.97
CA LEU A 418 -35.07 1.47 -1.18
C LEU A 418 -36.30 0.64 -1.57
N VAL A 419 -36.24 -0.03 -2.72
CA VAL A 419 -37.34 -0.85 -3.24
C VAL A 419 -36.92 -2.31 -3.21
N TYR A 420 -37.54 -3.11 -2.36
CA TYR A 420 -37.32 -4.56 -2.30
C TYR A 420 -38.42 -5.30 -3.08
N ASP A 421 -38.05 -6.03 -4.13
CA ASP A 421 -39.04 -6.69 -5.01
C ASP A 421 -39.43 -8.12 -4.59
N GLY A 422 -38.68 -8.73 -3.66
CA GLY A 422 -38.96 -10.06 -3.13
C GLY A 422 -38.84 -11.20 -4.14
N THR A 423 -38.24 -10.97 -5.31
CA THR A 423 -38.03 -12.01 -6.31
C THR A 423 -36.87 -12.94 -5.90
N PRO A 424 -36.94 -14.26 -6.06
CA PRO A 424 -35.81 -15.12 -5.71
C PRO A 424 -34.53 -14.66 -6.42
N ASP A 425 -33.40 -14.68 -5.71
CA ASP A 425 -32.09 -14.35 -6.28
C ASP A 425 -31.87 -15.16 -7.56
N VAL A 426 -31.48 -14.47 -8.63
CA VAL A 426 -31.19 -15.10 -9.92
C VAL A 426 -29.68 -15.22 -9.99
N ASP A 427 -29.15 -16.44 -9.91
CA ASP A 427 -27.71 -16.66 -10.07
C ASP A 427 -27.26 -16.26 -11.49
N GLU A 428 -26.77 -15.03 -11.64
CA GLU A 428 -26.35 -14.51 -12.94
C GLU A 428 -25.07 -15.18 -13.44
N CYS A 429 -24.31 -15.83 -12.53
CA CYS A 429 -23.13 -16.59 -12.90
C CYS A 429 -23.50 -17.87 -13.66
N LEU A 430 -24.72 -18.41 -13.50
CA LEU A 430 -25.21 -19.51 -14.33
C LEU A 430 -25.49 -19.10 -15.79
N VAL A 431 -25.66 -17.80 -16.06
CA VAL A 431 -25.97 -17.28 -17.39
C VAL A 431 -24.77 -16.54 -17.95
N ASN A 432 -24.02 -17.20 -18.86
CA ASN A 432 -22.84 -16.63 -19.50
C ASN A 432 -21.83 -16.05 -18.48
N ASN A 433 -21.69 -16.68 -17.31
CA ASN A 433 -20.75 -16.26 -16.26
C ASN A 433 -20.94 -14.80 -15.82
N GLY A 434 -22.18 -14.28 -15.77
CA GLY A 434 -22.46 -12.87 -15.49
C GLY A 434 -21.91 -11.87 -16.53
N GLY A 435 -21.34 -12.36 -17.64
CA GLY A 435 -20.51 -11.57 -18.55
C GLY A 435 -19.14 -11.20 -17.99
N CYS A 436 -18.70 -11.83 -16.90
CA CYS A 436 -17.35 -11.69 -16.36
C CYS A 436 -16.33 -12.35 -17.29
N SER A 437 -15.19 -11.68 -17.50
CA SER A 437 -14.09 -12.24 -18.29
C SER A 437 -13.40 -13.44 -17.63
N HIS A 438 -13.46 -13.53 -16.30
CA HIS A 438 -12.83 -14.58 -15.49
C HIS A 438 -13.82 -15.18 -14.49
N ASP A 439 -13.70 -14.90 -13.19
CA ASP A 439 -14.53 -15.53 -12.18
C ASP A 439 -15.75 -14.67 -11.89
N CYS A 440 -16.93 -15.27 -11.91
CA CYS A 440 -18.17 -14.66 -11.44
C CYS A 440 -18.50 -15.23 -10.06
N VAL A 441 -18.82 -14.34 -9.12
CA VAL A 441 -19.28 -14.73 -7.79
C VAL A 441 -20.70 -14.25 -7.63
N ASN A 442 -21.62 -15.21 -7.56
CA ASN A 442 -23.01 -14.94 -7.22
C ASN A 442 -23.09 -14.52 -5.76
N THR A 443 -23.87 -13.50 -5.51
CA THR A 443 -24.17 -12.98 -4.18
C THR A 443 -25.67 -12.84 -4.07
N ASP A 444 -26.26 -13.02 -2.89
CA ASP A 444 -27.71 -12.91 -2.82
C ASP A 444 -28.16 -11.51 -3.31
N GLY A 445 -28.94 -11.49 -4.40
CA GLY A 445 -29.44 -10.33 -5.16
C GLY A 445 -28.41 -9.57 -6.01
N SER A 446 -27.25 -10.13 -6.34
CA SER A 446 -26.31 -9.50 -7.27
C SER A 446 -25.22 -10.51 -7.69
N TYR A 447 -24.30 -10.06 -8.51
CA TYR A 447 -23.06 -10.77 -8.74
C TYR A 447 -21.93 -9.78 -8.95
N HIS A 448 -20.70 -10.24 -8.77
CA HIS A 448 -19.53 -9.44 -9.11
C HIS A 448 -18.47 -10.30 -9.76
N CYS A 449 -17.64 -9.64 -10.58
CA CYS A 449 -16.53 -10.28 -11.24
C CYS A 449 -15.28 -10.19 -10.36
N MET A 450 -14.57 -11.31 -10.23
CA MET A 450 -13.28 -11.39 -9.59
C MET A 450 -12.19 -11.64 -10.63
N CYS A 451 -11.05 -10.99 -10.42
CA CYS A 451 -9.88 -11.15 -11.29
C CYS A 451 -8.84 -12.06 -10.63
N PRO A 452 -8.15 -12.90 -11.43
CA PRO A 452 -6.98 -13.65 -10.97
C PRO A 452 -5.89 -12.72 -10.43
N VAL A 453 -4.98 -13.28 -9.62
CA VAL A 453 -3.79 -12.57 -9.12
C VAL A 453 -2.99 -11.96 -10.28
N GLY A 454 -2.51 -10.73 -10.11
CA GLY A 454 -1.76 -9.98 -11.12
C GLY A 454 -2.62 -9.26 -12.15
N ARG A 455 -3.95 -9.29 -12.00
CA ARG A 455 -4.91 -8.53 -12.83
C ARG A 455 -5.82 -7.68 -11.96
N LEU A 456 -6.32 -6.59 -12.53
CA LEU A 456 -7.29 -5.69 -11.89
C LEU A 456 -8.59 -5.63 -12.70
N LEU A 457 -9.71 -5.53 -11.99
CA LEU A 457 -11.00 -5.37 -12.62
C LEU A 457 -11.09 -3.98 -13.26
N ASN A 458 -11.48 -3.95 -14.53
CA ASN A 458 -11.62 -2.71 -15.29
C ASN A 458 -12.75 -1.86 -14.68
N PRO A 459 -12.48 -0.63 -14.23
CA PRO A 459 -13.45 0.19 -13.50
C PRO A 459 -14.55 0.80 -14.40
N LEU A 460 -14.42 0.70 -15.73
CA LEU A 460 -15.42 1.23 -16.67
C LEU A 460 -16.57 0.24 -16.90
N ASP A 461 -16.26 -1.06 -16.94
CA ASP A 461 -17.26 -2.11 -17.21
C ASP A 461 -17.48 -3.09 -16.06
N ASN A 462 -16.60 -3.09 -15.06
CA ASN A 462 -16.60 -4.03 -13.92
C ASN A 462 -16.68 -5.51 -14.33
N LYS A 463 -16.20 -5.86 -15.53
CA LYS A 463 -16.32 -7.21 -16.11
C LYS A 463 -15.02 -7.73 -16.70
N GLN A 464 -14.20 -6.87 -17.28
CA GLN A 464 -12.91 -7.28 -17.84
C GLN A 464 -11.78 -7.18 -16.81
N CYS A 465 -10.83 -8.10 -16.88
CA CYS A 465 -9.65 -8.10 -16.05
C CYS A 465 -8.43 -7.66 -16.86
N ASP A 466 -7.99 -6.45 -16.58
CA ASP A 466 -6.82 -5.84 -17.20
C ASP A 466 -5.55 -6.30 -16.50
N ASP A 467 -4.52 -6.55 -17.31
CA ASP A 467 -3.20 -6.93 -16.84
C ASP A 467 -2.54 -5.77 -16.10
N VAL A 468 -1.98 -6.05 -14.92
CA VAL A 468 -1.18 -5.06 -14.20
C VAL A 468 0.20 -5.04 -14.82
N ASN A 469 0.63 -3.91 -15.37
CA ASN A 469 1.99 -3.78 -15.87
C ASN A 469 2.94 -3.46 -14.71
N GLU A 470 3.51 -4.48 -14.05
CA GLU A 470 4.39 -4.26 -12.90
C GLU A 470 5.65 -3.47 -13.26
N CYS A 471 6.11 -3.55 -14.51
CA CYS A 471 7.27 -2.80 -15.01
C CYS A 471 7.03 -1.28 -15.09
N ALA A 472 5.79 -0.81 -15.00
CA ALA A 472 5.46 0.62 -14.97
C ALA A 472 5.57 1.25 -13.56
N PHE A 473 5.64 0.45 -12.50
CA PHE A 473 5.53 0.92 -11.11
C PHE A 473 6.86 1.26 -10.43
N GLY A 474 8.02 1.06 -11.07
CA GLY A 474 9.31 1.61 -10.62
C GLY A 474 10.53 0.70 -10.83
N PRO A 475 11.75 1.21 -10.59
CA PRO A 475 13.01 0.53 -10.88
C PRO A 475 13.41 -0.57 -9.89
N ASP A 476 12.77 -0.67 -8.72
CA ASP A 476 13.18 -1.61 -7.65
C ASP A 476 12.63 -3.05 -7.83
N LEU A 477 11.89 -3.31 -8.91
CA LEU A 477 11.23 -4.60 -9.14
C LEU A 477 12.20 -5.70 -9.62
N CYS A 478 13.21 -5.30 -10.39
CA CYS A 478 14.26 -6.15 -10.92
C CYS A 478 15.64 -5.66 -10.46
N HIS A 479 16.68 -6.48 -10.62
CA HIS A 479 18.05 -6.02 -10.36
C HIS A 479 18.39 -4.83 -11.26
N GLY A 480 19.24 -3.89 -10.82
CA GLY A 480 19.64 -2.74 -11.65
C GLY A 480 20.38 -3.11 -12.96
N ASN A 481 20.87 -4.35 -13.05
CA ASN A 481 21.46 -4.94 -14.26
C ASN A 481 20.53 -5.98 -14.92
N ALA A 482 19.21 -5.80 -14.78
CA ALA A 482 18.19 -6.62 -15.42
C ALA A 482 17.13 -5.74 -16.09
N THR A 483 16.51 -6.29 -17.14
CA THR A 483 15.37 -5.69 -17.82
C THR A 483 14.09 -6.36 -17.32
N CYS A 484 13.10 -5.56 -16.94
CA CYS A 484 11.75 -6.03 -16.60
C CYS A 484 10.93 -6.29 -17.87
N ILE A 485 10.26 -7.43 -17.94
CA ILE A 485 9.37 -7.80 -19.04
C ILE A 485 8.00 -8.14 -18.43
N ASN A 486 6.99 -7.35 -18.77
CA ASN A 486 5.62 -7.57 -18.33
C ASN A 486 5.01 -8.80 -19.01
N THR A 487 4.28 -9.63 -18.26
CA THR A 487 3.62 -10.83 -18.77
C THR A 487 2.17 -10.90 -18.27
N PRO A 488 1.23 -11.55 -18.99
CA PRO A 488 -0.15 -11.59 -18.51
C PRO A 488 -0.28 -12.23 -17.11
N GLY A 489 -0.64 -11.44 -16.10
CA GLY A 489 -0.81 -11.81 -14.69
C GLY A 489 0.48 -11.79 -13.84
N SER A 490 1.63 -11.36 -14.40
CA SER A 490 2.90 -11.31 -13.66
C SER A 490 4.01 -10.55 -14.43
N TYR A 491 5.25 -10.66 -13.99
CA TYR A 491 6.41 -10.13 -14.70
C TYR A 491 7.60 -11.08 -14.59
N ILE A 492 8.55 -10.94 -15.50
CA ILE A 492 9.85 -11.61 -15.43
C ILE A 492 10.98 -10.60 -15.48
N CYS A 493 12.03 -10.85 -14.71
CA CYS A 493 13.27 -10.09 -14.77
C CYS A 493 14.32 -10.89 -15.54
N GLN A 494 14.95 -10.28 -16.54
CA GLN A 494 16.00 -10.90 -17.33
C GLN A 494 17.31 -10.13 -17.14
N CYS A 495 18.37 -10.81 -16.67
CA CYS A 495 19.68 -10.17 -16.55
C CYS A 495 20.16 -9.63 -17.90
N ASN A 496 20.75 -8.44 -17.89
CA ASN A 496 21.33 -7.82 -19.06
C ASN A 496 22.55 -8.63 -19.54
N SER A 497 22.94 -8.44 -20.81
CA SER A 497 24.13 -9.09 -21.38
C SER A 497 25.37 -8.82 -20.53
N GLY A 498 26.22 -9.85 -20.35
CA GLY A 498 27.39 -9.80 -19.47
C GLY A 498 27.09 -10.10 -17.99
N TYR A 499 25.82 -10.34 -17.63
CA TYR A 499 25.43 -10.73 -16.28
C TYR A 499 24.65 -12.05 -16.26
N ALA A 500 24.79 -12.81 -15.18
CA ALA A 500 24.09 -14.07 -14.96
C ALA A 500 23.33 -14.06 -13.62
N GLY A 501 22.21 -14.77 -13.56
CA GLY A 501 21.41 -14.89 -12.35
C GLY A 501 19.92 -15.11 -12.66
N ASN A 502 19.05 -14.78 -11.71
CA ASN A 502 17.60 -14.99 -11.81
C ASN A 502 16.83 -13.71 -12.15
N GLY A 503 17.52 -12.65 -12.57
CA GLY A 503 16.91 -11.35 -12.92
C GLY A 503 16.66 -10.42 -11.73
N THR A 504 16.36 -10.96 -10.55
CA THR A 504 16.31 -10.17 -9.29
C THR A 504 17.67 -10.04 -8.63
N VAL A 505 18.57 -10.98 -8.92
CA VAL A 505 19.99 -10.94 -8.59
C VAL A 505 20.73 -11.23 -9.89
N CYS A 506 21.58 -10.29 -10.31
CA CYS A 506 22.41 -10.42 -11.51
C CYS A 506 23.85 -10.11 -11.13
N THR A 507 24.72 -11.10 -11.25
CA THR A 507 26.15 -10.98 -10.98
C THR A 507 26.93 -10.91 -12.29
N ASN A 508 28.01 -10.13 -12.29
CA ASN A 508 28.91 -10.04 -13.43
C ASN A 508 29.39 -11.44 -13.83
N ILE A 509 29.37 -11.74 -15.13
CA ILE A 509 30.05 -12.93 -15.66
C ILE A 509 31.52 -12.57 -15.75
N ASN A 510 32.40 -13.42 -15.23
CA ASN A 510 33.84 -13.23 -15.38
C ASN A 510 34.33 -14.06 -16.57
N GLU A 511 34.39 -13.45 -17.75
CA GLU A 511 34.78 -14.13 -18.99
C GLU A 511 36.23 -14.63 -18.96
N CYS A 512 37.10 -13.98 -18.16
CA CYS A 512 38.49 -14.39 -17.97
C CYS A 512 38.60 -15.73 -17.20
N ALA A 513 37.79 -15.92 -16.16
CA ALA A 513 37.77 -17.13 -15.35
C ALA A 513 37.05 -18.28 -16.06
N VAL A 514 36.01 -17.97 -16.85
CA VAL A 514 35.23 -18.97 -17.60
C VAL A 514 35.96 -19.38 -18.89
N GLY A 515 36.90 -18.57 -19.39
CA GLY A 515 37.66 -18.85 -20.61
C GLY A 515 36.94 -18.48 -21.90
N THR A 516 35.88 -17.67 -21.82
CA THR A 516 35.09 -17.19 -22.97
C THR A 516 35.57 -15.83 -23.50
N HIS A 517 36.64 -15.29 -22.92
CA HIS A 517 37.16 -13.95 -23.23
C HIS A 517 37.70 -13.80 -24.66
N GLY A 518 38.31 -14.84 -25.23
CA GLY A 518 38.85 -14.81 -26.61
C GLY A 518 39.97 -13.77 -26.84
N CYS A 519 40.76 -13.48 -25.81
CA CYS A 519 41.96 -12.63 -25.93
C CYS A 519 43.07 -13.37 -26.70
N HIS A 520 44.04 -12.61 -27.23
CA HIS A 520 45.24 -13.19 -27.83
C HIS A 520 46.06 -13.97 -26.80
N ASN A 521 46.88 -14.93 -27.23
CA ASN A 521 47.72 -15.72 -26.32
C ASN A 521 48.78 -14.89 -25.57
N ASN A 522 49.24 -13.78 -26.17
CA ASN A 522 50.17 -12.81 -25.57
C ASN A 522 49.41 -11.58 -25.05
N ALA A 523 48.21 -11.78 -24.52
CA ALA A 523 47.38 -10.74 -23.93
C ALA A 523 46.80 -11.20 -22.60
N GLN A 524 46.78 -10.30 -21.64
CA GLN A 524 46.12 -10.49 -20.36
C GLN A 524 44.65 -10.09 -20.47
N CYS A 525 43.76 -10.97 -19.97
CA CYS A 525 42.33 -10.67 -19.83
C CYS A 525 42.07 -9.91 -18.52
N VAL A 526 41.22 -8.89 -18.59
CA VAL A 526 40.74 -8.11 -17.44
C VAL A 526 39.21 -8.15 -17.40
N ASP A 527 38.65 -8.66 -16.31
CA ASP A 527 37.20 -8.71 -16.08
C ASP A 527 36.67 -7.31 -15.73
N LEU A 528 35.59 -6.89 -16.39
CA LEU A 528 34.93 -5.60 -16.18
C LEU A 528 33.43 -5.80 -15.89
N PRO A 529 32.74 -4.86 -15.23
CA PRO A 529 31.30 -4.98 -15.05
C PRO A 529 30.53 -5.01 -16.39
N GLY A 530 29.97 -6.16 -16.75
CA GLY A 530 29.17 -6.43 -17.94
C GLY A 530 29.97 -6.78 -19.20
N SER A 531 31.29 -6.95 -19.10
CA SER A 531 32.17 -7.25 -20.23
C SER A 531 33.56 -7.65 -19.74
N HIS A 532 34.48 -7.91 -20.64
CA HIS A 532 35.91 -8.01 -20.37
C HIS A 532 36.72 -7.17 -21.34
N ASP A 533 37.98 -6.94 -21.01
CA ASP A 533 38.98 -6.30 -21.87
C ASP A 533 40.21 -7.19 -22.05
N CYS A 534 40.93 -6.99 -23.15
CA CYS A 534 42.15 -7.70 -23.49
C CYS A 534 43.28 -6.69 -23.66
N ILE A 535 44.38 -6.87 -22.93
CA ILE A 535 45.52 -5.95 -22.97
C ILE A 535 46.75 -6.76 -23.36
N CYS A 536 47.46 -6.35 -24.42
CA CYS A 536 48.70 -7.02 -24.82
C CYS A 536 49.71 -7.02 -23.68
N GLU A 537 50.45 -8.13 -23.53
CA GLU A 537 51.51 -8.25 -22.55
C GLU A 537 52.66 -7.27 -22.85
N LEU A 538 53.49 -7.00 -21.83
CA LEU A 538 54.66 -6.13 -21.99
C LEU A 538 55.57 -6.64 -23.12
N GLY A 539 56.04 -5.72 -23.97
CA GLY A 539 56.81 -6.05 -25.18
C GLY A 539 55.95 -6.41 -26.40
N TYR A 540 54.62 -6.37 -26.30
CA TYR A 540 53.70 -6.55 -27.41
C TYR A 540 52.78 -5.32 -27.61
N VAL A 541 52.36 -5.09 -28.84
CA VAL A 541 51.47 -3.99 -29.23
C VAL A 541 50.28 -4.51 -30.05
N GLY A 542 49.11 -3.90 -29.89
CA GLY A 542 47.89 -4.29 -30.60
C GLY A 542 46.63 -3.93 -29.84
N ASP A 543 45.51 -4.59 -30.18
CA ASP A 543 44.18 -4.37 -29.60
C ASP A 543 43.80 -5.42 -28.53
N GLY A 544 44.76 -6.25 -28.10
CA GLY A 544 44.56 -7.33 -27.13
C GLY A 544 43.91 -8.60 -27.71
N ARG A 545 43.22 -8.51 -28.84
CA ARG A 545 42.72 -9.66 -29.62
C ARG A 545 43.75 -10.13 -30.63
N LEU A 546 44.56 -9.19 -31.12
CA LEU A 546 45.76 -9.43 -31.89
C LEU A 546 46.90 -8.64 -31.25
N CYS A 547 47.94 -9.35 -30.82
CA CYS A 547 49.13 -8.73 -30.24
C CYS A 547 50.37 -9.16 -31.04
N THR A 548 51.11 -8.18 -31.52
CA THR A 548 52.36 -8.37 -32.27
C THR A 548 53.54 -7.90 -31.44
N ASP A 549 54.64 -8.63 -31.54
CA ASP A 549 55.90 -8.31 -30.88
C ASP A 549 56.38 -6.90 -31.26
N VAL A 550 56.74 -6.10 -30.26
CA VAL A 550 57.41 -4.81 -30.47
C VAL A 550 58.84 -5.11 -30.85
N ASN A 551 59.34 -4.52 -31.93
CA ASN A 551 60.73 -4.69 -32.33
C ASN A 551 61.55 -3.49 -31.87
N GLU A 552 62.14 -3.60 -30.67
CA GLU A 552 62.89 -2.50 -30.06
C GLU A 552 64.12 -2.12 -30.89
N CYS A 553 64.72 -3.08 -31.61
CA CYS A 553 65.86 -2.83 -32.49
C CYS A 553 65.49 -2.03 -33.76
N ALA A 554 64.21 -2.01 -34.15
CA ALA A 554 63.73 -1.22 -35.28
C ALA A 554 63.26 0.18 -34.86
N GLU A 555 62.77 0.31 -33.62
CA GLU A 555 62.23 1.58 -33.10
C GLU A 555 63.30 2.49 -32.51
N ASP A 556 64.33 1.96 -31.83
CA ASP A 556 65.40 2.77 -31.25
C ASP A 556 66.73 2.62 -32.02
N LYS A 557 67.23 3.74 -32.55
CA LYS A 557 68.39 3.79 -33.46
C LYS A 557 69.74 3.81 -32.71
N GLY A 558 69.92 2.89 -31.78
CA GLY A 558 71.24 2.54 -31.25
C GLY A 558 71.64 3.11 -29.88
N ASP A 559 70.72 3.67 -29.10
CA ASP A 559 71.02 4.16 -27.74
C ASP A 559 70.81 3.10 -26.63
N MET A 560 70.13 1.98 -26.92
CA MET A 560 69.81 0.94 -25.91
C MET A 560 70.93 -0.10 -25.70
N CYS A 561 71.74 -0.38 -26.73
CA CYS A 561 72.86 -1.32 -26.68
C CYS A 561 74.20 -0.56 -26.64
N ASN A 562 75.26 -1.24 -26.17
CA ASN A 562 76.61 -0.69 -26.28
C ASN A 562 76.96 -0.39 -27.76
N THR A 563 77.77 0.64 -28.02
CA THR A 563 78.22 0.95 -29.39
C THR A 563 78.99 -0.19 -30.06
N ASN A 564 79.60 -1.08 -29.26
CA ASN A 564 80.25 -2.31 -29.73
C ASN A 564 79.39 -3.56 -29.56
N ALA A 565 78.05 -3.43 -29.57
CA ALA A 565 77.10 -4.54 -29.55
C ALA A 565 76.08 -4.41 -30.68
N THR A 566 75.50 -5.54 -31.09
CA THR A 566 74.38 -5.61 -32.04
C THR A 566 73.09 -5.95 -31.30
N CYS A 567 72.02 -5.19 -31.56
CA CYS A 567 70.69 -5.47 -31.02
C CYS A 567 70.05 -6.67 -31.74
N VAL A 568 69.48 -7.60 -30.97
CA VAL A 568 68.73 -8.76 -31.46
C VAL A 568 67.34 -8.74 -30.85
N ASN A 569 66.32 -8.58 -31.70
CA ASN A 569 64.92 -8.61 -31.28
C ASN A 569 64.53 -10.02 -30.81
N THR A 570 63.74 -10.11 -29.75
CA THR A 570 63.25 -11.37 -29.19
C THR A 570 61.76 -11.27 -28.84
N PRO A 571 60.98 -12.37 -28.83
CA PRO A 571 59.57 -12.26 -28.46
C PRO A 571 59.36 -11.67 -27.07
N GLY A 572 58.74 -10.49 -26.99
CA GLY A 572 58.44 -9.71 -25.78
C GLY A 572 59.60 -8.85 -25.24
N SER A 573 60.76 -8.80 -25.92
CA SER A 573 61.91 -8.02 -25.46
C SER A 573 63.03 -7.93 -26.50
N TYR A 574 64.20 -7.43 -26.11
CA TYR A 574 65.41 -7.47 -26.93
C TYR A 574 66.60 -7.91 -26.09
N ARG A 575 67.67 -8.32 -26.76
CA ARG A 575 68.98 -8.48 -26.14
C ARG A 575 70.08 -7.84 -26.99
N CYS A 576 71.17 -7.48 -26.34
CA CYS A 576 72.35 -6.96 -26.99
C CYS A 576 73.44 -8.04 -26.97
N ASP A 577 73.99 -8.37 -28.13
CA ASP A 577 75.09 -9.32 -28.25
C ASP A 577 76.37 -8.52 -28.60
N CYS A 578 77.43 -8.63 -27.79
CA CYS A 578 78.68 -7.92 -28.08
C CYS A 578 79.23 -8.34 -29.45
N ASN A 579 79.72 -7.36 -30.22
CA ASN A 579 80.34 -7.61 -31.51
C ASN A 579 81.60 -8.48 -31.33
N HIS A 580 81.99 -9.17 -32.41
CA HIS A 580 83.18 -10.02 -32.40
C HIS A 580 84.43 -9.24 -31.95
N GLY A 581 85.27 -9.83 -31.10
CA GLY A 581 86.42 -9.15 -30.46
C GLY A 581 86.09 -8.44 -29.14
N TYR A 582 84.82 -8.42 -28.72
CA TYR A 582 84.39 -7.82 -27.45
C TYR A 582 83.68 -8.84 -26.55
N LYS A 583 83.73 -8.62 -25.23
CA LYS A 583 83.05 -9.45 -24.21
C LYS A 583 82.26 -8.58 -23.24
N GLY A 584 81.16 -9.13 -22.71
CA GLY A 584 80.31 -8.45 -21.74
C GLY A 584 78.85 -8.88 -21.81
N ASP A 585 77.96 -8.05 -21.30
CA ASP A 585 76.50 -8.29 -21.26
C ASP A 585 75.72 -7.61 -22.39
N GLY A 586 76.42 -7.02 -23.37
CA GLY A 586 75.84 -6.32 -24.50
C GLY A 586 75.47 -4.86 -24.25
N THR A 587 75.20 -4.47 -22.99
CA THR A 587 75.07 -3.06 -22.59
C THR A 587 76.42 -2.46 -22.23
N THR A 588 77.31 -3.29 -21.70
CA THR A 588 78.72 -2.99 -21.50
C THR A 588 79.55 -4.03 -22.25
N CYS A 589 80.21 -3.62 -23.32
CA CYS A 589 81.15 -4.46 -24.06
C CYS A 589 82.56 -3.92 -23.90
N THR A 590 83.45 -4.75 -23.37
CA THR A 590 84.88 -4.44 -23.26
C THR A 590 85.66 -5.24 -24.28
N ASP A 591 86.70 -4.60 -24.80
CA ASP A 591 87.63 -5.20 -25.74
C ASP A 591 88.26 -6.46 -25.13
N ILE A 592 88.33 -7.54 -25.93
CA ILE A 592 89.02 -8.76 -25.51
C ILE A 592 90.50 -8.55 -25.79
N ASP A 593 91.32 -8.47 -24.74
CA ASP A 593 92.77 -8.47 -24.93
C ASP A 593 93.25 -9.88 -25.32
N GLU A 594 93.38 -10.14 -26.61
CA GLU A 594 93.87 -11.44 -27.10
C GLU A 594 95.36 -11.65 -26.78
N CYS A 595 96.13 -10.58 -26.55
CA CYS A 595 97.53 -10.68 -26.16
C CYS A 595 97.70 -11.21 -24.73
N ALA A 596 96.71 -11.03 -23.87
CA ALA A 596 96.74 -11.52 -22.49
C ALA A 596 96.75 -13.06 -22.38
N THR A 597 96.32 -13.76 -23.43
CA THR A 597 96.31 -15.23 -23.46
C THR A 597 97.24 -15.73 -24.57
N ASP A 598 98.28 -16.49 -24.20
CA ASP A 598 99.24 -17.08 -25.13
C ASP A 598 99.85 -16.07 -26.14
N ASN A 599 100.03 -14.81 -25.72
CA ASN A 599 100.54 -13.71 -26.57
C ASN A 599 99.75 -13.51 -27.88
N GLY A 600 98.45 -13.80 -27.91
CA GLY A 600 97.64 -13.78 -29.14
C GLY A 600 98.11 -14.80 -30.19
N MET A 601 98.87 -15.82 -29.79
CA MET A 601 99.63 -16.71 -30.69
C MET A 601 100.64 -15.99 -31.60
N CYS A 602 101.07 -14.77 -31.25
CA CYS A 602 102.15 -14.07 -31.94
C CYS A 602 103.50 -14.65 -31.52
N GLU A 603 104.42 -14.80 -32.49
CA GLU A 603 105.78 -15.31 -32.23
C GLU A 603 106.62 -14.35 -31.37
N ASP A 604 106.42 -13.03 -31.52
CA ASP A 604 107.23 -12.00 -30.85
C ASP A 604 106.37 -10.97 -30.09
N ILE A 605 106.01 -9.84 -30.70
CA ILE A 605 105.22 -8.79 -30.04
C ILE A 605 103.75 -8.94 -30.43
N CYS A 606 102.86 -8.95 -29.44
CA CYS A 606 101.42 -8.79 -29.65
C CYS A 606 100.99 -7.38 -29.22
N ILE A 607 100.20 -6.71 -30.07
CA ILE A 607 99.62 -5.40 -29.80
C ILE A 607 98.10 -5.55 -29.84
N ASN A 608 97.47 -5.36 -28.68
CA ASN A 608 96.02 -5.37 -28.57
C ASN A 608 95.43 -4.09 -29.18
N THR A 609 94.36 -4.24 -29.96
CA THR A 609 93.66 -3.13 -30.65
C THR A 609 92.16 -3.23 -30.38
N ALA A 610 91.41 -2.14 -30.58
CA ALA A 610 89.96 -2.20 -30.33
C ALA A 610 89.27 -3.18 -31.32
N GLY A 611 88.75 -4.29 -30.80
CA GLY A 611 88.03 -5.35 -31.49
C GLY A 611 88.90 -6.42 -32.15
N SER A 612 90.23 -6.39 -31.94
CA SER A 612 91.19 -7.32 -32.56
C SER A 612 92.59 -7.16 -31.94
N TYR A 613 93.55 -7.99 -32.35
CA TYR A 613 94.97 -7.79 -32.05
C TYR A 613 95.80 -7.86 -33.34
N MET A 614 97.05 -7.43 -33.26
CA MET A 614 98.03 -7.63 -34.33
C MET A 614 99.41 -8.02 -33.79
N CYS A 615 100.11 -8.84 -34.56
CA CYS A 615 101.48 -9.25 -34.26
C CYS A 615 102.50 -8.28 -34.91
N ALA A 616 103.63 -8.08 -34.24
CA ALA A 616 104.76 -7.28 -34.72
C ALA A 616 106.09 -7.92 -34.30
N CYS A 617 107.19 -7.56 -34.98
CA CYS A 617 108.53 -8.07 -34.67
C CYS A 617 109.38 -6.98 -34.02
N SER A 618 110.09 -7.34 -32.94
CA SER A 618 110.94 -6.44 -32.14
C SER A 618 112.22 -5.99 -32.86
N ASN A 619 112.60 -6.69 -33.93
CA ASN A 619 113.84 -6.47 -34.69
C ASN A 619 113.56 -5.98 -36.12
N GLY A 620 114.12 -4.82 -36.48
CA GLY A 620 113.95 -4.19 -37.81
C GLY A 620 114.55 -4.95 -39.01
N LEU A 621 115.10 -6.15 -38.80
CA LEU A 621 115.59 -7.08 -39.83
C LEU A 621 114.63 -8.26 -40.11
N LEU A 622 113.52 -8.35 -39.37
CA LEU A 622 112.48 -9.37 -39.51
C LEU A 622 111.18 -8.74 -40.01
N MET A 623 110.46 -9.44 -40.90
CA MET A 623 109.10 -9.03 -41.31
C MET A 623 108.08 -10.08 -40.87
N LEU A 624 106.83 -9.64 -40.67
CA LEU A 624 105.71 -10.49 -40.33
C LEU A 624 105.51 -11.53 -41.46
N ALA A 625 105.42 -12.80 -41.08
CA ALA A 625 105.18 -13.90 -42.01
C ALA A 625 103.78 -13.78 -42.65
N GLU A 626 103.54 -14.48 -43.77
CA GLU A 626 102.27 -14.43 -44.50
C GLU A 626 101.06 -14.89 -43.67
N ASP A 627 101.28 -15.68 -42.62
CA ASP A 627 100.23 -16.12 -41.68
C ASP A 627 99.82 -15.03 -40.67
N GLY A 628 100.51 -13.89 -40.66
CA GLY A 628 100.27 -12.77 -39.76
C GLY A 628 100.66 -13.02 -38.30
N ARG A 629 101.38 -14.11 -38.00
CA ARG A 629 101.71 -14.53 -36.62
C ARG A 629 103.21 -14.74 -36.38
N GLY A 630 103.99 -15.15 -37.39
CA GLY A 630 105.43 -15.39 -37.28
C GLY A 630 106.33 -14.24 -37.73
N CYS A 631 107.65 -14.33 -37.47
CA CYS A 631 108.69 -13.39 -37.89
C CYS A 631 109.77 -14.11 -38.72
N THR A 632 110.02 -13.68 -39.96
CA THR A 632 110.97 -14.38 -40.88
C THR A 632 112.10 -13.50 -41.41
N PHE A 633 113.25 -14.12 -41.69
CA PHE A 633 114.49 -13.50 -42.21
C PHE A 633 114.52 -13.44 -43.75
N VAL A 634 115.04 -12.34 -44.31
CA VAL A 634 115.11 -12.13 -45.77
C VAL A 634 116.43 -12.67 -46.36
N GLY A 635 116.34 -13.78 -47.11
CA GLY A 635 117.11 -14.07 -48.34
C GLY A 635 118.59 -14.52 -48.25
N ALA A 636 118.84 -15.83 -48.42
CA ALA A 636 120.04 -16.37 -49.09
C ALA A 636 119.76 -17.77 -49.69
N SER A 637 119.86 -17.92 -51.02
CA SER A 637 119.73 -19.19 -51.76
C SER A 637 121.08 -19.72 -52.23
N THR A 638 121.27 -21.04 -52.30
CA THR A 638 122.48 -21.68 -52.89
C THR A 638 122.08 -22.76 -53.91
N THR A 639 122.87 -22.91 -54.99
CA THR A 639 122.79 -24.00 -55.98
C THR A 639 124.20 -24.58 -56.20
N CYS A 640 124.36 -25.92 -56.19
CA CYS A 640 125.65 -26.64 -56.34
C CYS A 640 125.87 -27.08 -57.81
N ALA A 641 127.06 -26.84 -58.40
CA ALA A 641 127.60 -27.63 -59.53
C ALA A 641 129.13 -27.48 -59.68
N ASN A 642 129.82 -28.62 -59.66
CA ASN A 642 131.18 -28.97 -60.12
C ASN A 642 132.37 -28.03 -59.81
N GLU A 643 133.19 -28.52 -58.86
CA GLU A 643 134.57 -28.13 -58.53
C GLU A 643 134.83 -26.62 -58.37
N TYR A 644 134.90 -26.23 -57.10
CA TYR A 644 135.15 -24.91 -56.48
C TYR A 644 133.92 -24.01 -56.28
N MET A 645 133.80 -23.47 -55.05
CA MET A 645 132.81 -22.48 -54.61
C MET A 645 133.50 -21.11 -54.56
N GLU A 646 133.05 -20.16 -55.36
CA GLU A 646 133.44 -18.76 -55.21
C GLU A 646 132.50 -18.05 -54.24
N LEU A 647 133.04 -17.58 -53.12
CA LEU A 647 132.36 -16.70 -52.17
C LEU A 647 132.74 -15.25 -52.51
N ALA A 648 131.79 -14.48 -53.05
CA ALA A 648 131.95 -13.03 -53.15
C ALA A 648 131.52 -12.36 -51.84
N LEU A 649 132.49 -11.86 -51.06
CA LEU A 649 132.22 -10.95 -49.95
C LEU A 649 132.57 -9.50 -50.33
N PRO A 650 131.70 -8.53 -50.03
CA PRO A 650 132.00 -7.11 -50.23
C PRO A 650 133.10 -6.61 -49.29
N ALA A 651 133.81 -5.57 -49.75
CA ALA A 651 135.19 -5.16 -49.40
C ALA A 651 135.55 -4.82 -47.94
N ASN A 652 134.68 -5.04 -46.94
CA ASN A 652 134.90 -4.56 -45.57
C ASN A 652 134.60 -5.58 -44.45
N LYS A 653 134.62 -6.89 -44.72
CA LYS A 653 134.48 -7.90 -43.65
C LYS A 653 135.37 -9.11 -43.84
N LEU A 654 136.11 -9.45 -42.77
CA LEU A 654 136.69 -10.78 -42.55
C LEU A 654 135.59 -11.71 -42.01
N ALA A 655 135.36 -12.84 -42.68
CA ALA A 655 134.52 -13.92 -42.17
C ALA A 655 135.37 -15.19 -41.98
N ILE A 656 135.21 -15.84 -40.83
CA ILE A 656 135.71 -17.19 -40.60
C ILE A 656 134.62 -18.15 -41.07
N VAL A 657 134.84 -18.84 -42.19
CA VAL A 657 133.90 -19.85 -42.68
C VAL A 657 134.23 -21.16 -41.96
N ASN A 658 133.32 -21.61 -41.11
CA ASN A 658 133.37 -22.94 -40.51
C ASN A 658 132.76 -23.94 -41.49
N THR A 659 133.59 -24.72 -42.19
CA THR A 659 133.18 -25.69 -43.22
C THR A 659 132.68 -27.03 -42.67
N SER A 660 132.55 -27.17 -41.34
CA SER A 660 132.20 -28.45 -40.70
C SER A 660 130.78 -28.96 -41.01
N ASN A 661 129.89 -28.09 -41.53
CA ASN A 661 128.46 -28.40 -41.73
C ASN A 661 127.97 -28.19 -43.18
N LEU A 662 128.87 -28.20 -44.16
CA LEU A 662 128.47 -28.19 -45.57
C LEU A 662 128.44 -29.64 -46.10
N HIS A 663 127.23 -30.14 -46.38
CA HIS A 663 127.00 -31.32 -47.19
C HIS A 663 126.08 -30.90 -48.35
N CYS A 664 126.54 -31.03 -49.61
CA CYS A 664 125.61 -31.09 -50.76
C CYS A 664 125.15 -32.56 -50.83
N ASP A 665 123.85 -32.81 -50.67
CA ASP A 665 123.20 -34.04 -51.16
C ASP A 665 122.62 -33.71 -52.55
N PRO A 666 122.60 -34.66 -53.50
CA PRO A 666 122.44 -34.38 -54.94
C PRO A 666 121.10 -33.76 -55.34
#